data_AF-A0A496UIN6-F1
#
_entry.id   AF-A0A496UIN6-F1
#
_cell.length_a   1.000
_cell.length_b   1.000
_cell.length_c   1.000
_cell.angle_alpha   90.00
_cell.angle_beta   90.00
_cell.angle_gamma   90.00
#
_symmetry.space_group_name_H-M   'P 1'
#
loop_
_entity.id
_entity.type
_entity.pdbx_description
1 polymer ?
#
loop_
_entity_poly.entity_id
_entity_poly.type
_entity_poly.pdbx_seq_one_letter_code
_entity_poly.pdbx_strand_id
1 'polypeptide(L)'
;MTQSKKLLDLLGKRIVFLDGGTGTELLKRGMPSGVATEEWAAANTGILKAVHSDYAEAGADIVLTCTFGGTRANLNTPGSVRDINLRLAEAAIAAAGGKAMVAASIGPTGRLIHPSGATTWKDAYKLFSTQAEALADTGIDIFFLETFSDPRELKAAVLAVRDNAPDAFISAQMTFASGSLSLSGTSPTALAVLANQLPVDAVGANCGTGPEGLLPVIQEMVRFSSKWVTVEPNAGLPVNGVYDMTPDRFAAWLEDFAMSGAAIIGGCCGSGPEHAREYVSLIGHRSAVKPHHEELQLLTSVDRIVSIGDRMLTIGESINPTGKKNLQNSLSKGDFFSVISLARAQGRADLIDVNLGLEKLLPDGFVHEIFSRLSIGLPLSVDLSDPANIETAFSEMGGIGILNSLIATEQYIGKRVGTLLRHGGYAVLLPIDEDGPGRTAEERLIKLEKGIAILDSHGFPESRIIADPIVKPLGTGACSRLILDTLKLFRQRGLLTIAGISNISFGLPDRSSLNAALLASLGSAGLDMAIVDVLDSKVLEMHRNTQILLGNIEPVERRLPELDPMGISPDYMGILIKSIVIGDRRQTEATGRELLESGRSAREILEEGLSPAMEKVGDLYNRRKLFLPHLIASASASDVLTKLLRPYLDKEKVSSCRGRIIIASVRGDIHDIGKNLVALFLRNAGFEVLDLGKDVHADEIVAKAAETGAHIIALSALMSTTAPEMEKVISLAKSRGITARIMVGGAVVTRDYADSIGADGYAGNAYGAVQTASDLTGTGEA
;
A
#
# COMPACT_ATOMS: atom_id res chain seq x y z
N MET A 1 1.54 -32.11 19.39
CA MET A 1 1.65 -31.46 18.06
C MET A 1 1.09 -30.06 18.22
N THR A 2 1.79 -29.03 17.76
CA THR A 2 1.29 -27.64 17.84
C THR A 2 0.12 -27.45 16.85
N GLN A 3 -0.70 -26.40 16.99
CA GLN A 3 -1.85 -26.26 16.10
C GLN A 3 -1.41 -25.88 14.69
N SER A 4 -0.34 -25.09 14.53
CA SER A 4 0.25 -24.78 13.23
C SER A 4 0.67 -26.03 12.45
N LYS A 5 1.30 -27.00 13.12
CA LYS A 5 1.66 -28.30 12.52
C LYS A 5 0.44 -29.10 12.11
N LYS A 6 -0.63 -29.09 12.93
CA LYS A 6 -1.91 -29.74 12.59
C LYS A 6 -2.55 -29.08 11.36
N LEU A 7 -2.50 -27.74 11.26
CA LEU A 7 -2.97 -27.01 10.08
C LEU A 7 -2.18 -27.39 8.83
N LEU A 8 -0.84 -27.33 8.89
CA LEU A 8 0.02 -27.74 7.78
C LEU A 8 -0.22 -29.20 7.35
N ASP A 9 -0.49 -30.10 8.29
CA ASP A 9 -0.84 -31.50 8.01
C ASP A 9 -2.20 -31.66 7.32
N LEU A 10 -3.14 -30.74 7.51
CA LEU A 10 -4.44 -30.73 6.84
C LEU A 10 -4.34 -30.11 5.43
N LEU A 11 -3.54 -29.06 5.30
CA LEU A 11 -3.26 -28.42 4.02
C LEU A 11 -2.62 -29.41 3.06
N GLY A 12 -3.13 -29.47 1.83
CA GLY A 12 -2.74 -30.47 0.84
C GLY A 12 -3.48 -31.80 0.94
N LYS A 13 -4.25 -32.05 2.02
CA LYS A 13 -5.15 -33.22 2.14
C LYS A 13 -6.60 -32.86 1.92
N ARG A 14 -7.04 -31.70 2.42
CA ARG A 14 -8.40 -31.17 2.20
C ARG A 14 -8.46 -29.65 2.38
N ILE A 15 -9.57 -29.07 1.95
CA ILE A 15 -9.94 -27.70 2.28
C ILE A 15 -10.09 -27.55 3.80
N VAL A 16 -9.53 -26.47 4.33
CA VAL A 16 -9.63 -26.07 5.74
C VAL A 16 -10.68 -24.97 5.87
N PHE A 17 -11.59 -25.14 6.81
CA PHE A 17 -12.69 -24.20 7.03
C PHE A 17 -12.39 -23.24 8.19
N LEU A 18 -12.42 -21.95 7.93
CA LEU A 18 -12.44 -20.90 8.96
C LEU A 18 -13.86 -20.70 9.49
N ASP A 19 -14.02 -19.83 10.47
CA ASP A 19 -15.32 -19.40 10.98
C ASP A 19 -15.93 -18.27 10.11
N GLY A 20 -16.82 -17.48 10.71
CA GLY A 20 -17.53 -16.38 10.08
C GLY A 20 -17.35 -15.05 10.82
N GLY A 21 -18.22 -14.09 10.54
CA GLY A 21 -18.12 -12.74 11.10
C GLY A 21 -18.46 -12.67 12.60
N THR A 22 -17.44 -12.69 13.46
CA THR A 22 -17.62 -12.58 14.93
C THR A 22 -18.31 -11.26 15.33
N GLY A 23 -17.91 -10.13 14.75
CA GLY A 23 -18.52 -8.83 15.09
C GLY A 23 -20.03 -8.76 14.79
N THR A 24 -20.46 -9.28 13.63
CA THR A 24 -21.88 -9.35 13.26
C THR A 24 -22.67 -10.32 14.16
N GLU A 25 -22.05 -11.42 14.59
CA GLU A 25 -22.65 -12.38 15.51
C GLU A 25 -22.81 -11.85 16.94
N LEU A 26 -21.89 -11.00 17.40
CA LEU A 26 -22.01 -10.33 18.71
C LEU A 26 -23.14 -9.30 18.70
N LEU A 27 -23.35 -8.56 17.61
CA LEU A 27 -24.49 -7.65 17.46
C LEU A 27 -25.82 -8.40 17.55
N LYS A 28 -25.96 -9.54 16.86
CA LYS A 28 -27.14 -10.41 16.97
C LYS A 28 -27.39 -10.88 18.41
N ARG A 29 -26.33 -11.01 19.23
CA ARG A 29 -26.38 -11.46 20.63
C ARG A 29 -26.36 -10.30 21.64
N GLY A 30 -26.72 -9.10 21.21
CA GLY A 30 -26.99 -7.98 22.12
C GLY A 30 -25.80 -7.07 22.41
N MET A 31 -24.69 -7.20 21.67
CA MET A 31 -23.67 -6.14 21.65
C MET A 31 -24.30 -4.86 21.07
N PRO A 32 -24.22 -3.71 21.77
CA PRO A 32 -24.73 -2.45 21.22
C PRO A 32 -23.94 -2.02 19.98
N SER A 33 -24.62 -1.47 18.98
CA SER A 33 -23.95 -0.85 17.83
C SER A 33 -23.01 0.26 18.30
N GLY A 34 -21.79 0.22 17.79
CA GLY A 34 -20.80 1.26 17.97
C GLY A 34 -20.01 1.29 19.26
N VAL A 35 -19.96 0.17 19.98
CA VAL A 35 -18.97 -0.03 21.03
C VAL A 35 -17.67 -0.60 20.44
N ALA A 36 -16.55 -0.43 21.15
CA ALA A 36 -15.33 -1.17 20.82
C ALA A 36 -15.58 -2.68 21.06
N THR A 37 -15.61 -3.44 19.97
CA THR A 37 -15.98 -4.86 19.95
C THR A 37 -15.11 -5.67 20.91
N GLU A 38 -13.79 -5.47 20.90
CA GLU A 38 -12.82 -6.17 21.74
C GLU A 38 -13.04 -5.90 23.22
N GLU A 39 -13.26 -4.64 23.60
CA GLU A 39 -13.49 -4.24 25.00
C GLU A 39 -14.82 -4.81 25.51
N TRP A 40 -15.87 -4.73 24.68
CA TRP A 40 -17.17 -5.29 25.03
C TRP A 40 -17.12 -6.81 25.15
N ALA A 41 -16.48 -7.49 24.19
CA ALA A 41 -16.34 -8.95 24.19
C ALA A 41 -15.49 -9.43 25.38
N ALA A 42 -14.43 -8.68 25.74
CA ALA A 42 -13.63 -8.96 26.93
C ALA A 42 -14.47 -8.82 28.21
N ALA A 43 -15.36 -7.83 28.30
CA ALA A 43 -16.29 -7.72 29.43
C ALA A 43 -17.36 -8.83 29.44
N ASN A 44 -17.71 -9.39 28.27
CA ASN A 44 -18.82 -10.32 28.07
C ASN A 44 -18.39 -11.69 27.55
N THR A 45 -17.28 -12.24 28.06
CA THR A 45 -16.68 -13.50 27.56
C THR A 45 -17.64 -14.70 27.48
N GLY A 46 -18.71 -14.76 28.28
CA GLY A 46 -19.72 -15.82 28.17
C GLY A 46 -20.44 -15.83 26.83
N ILE A 47 -20.79 -14.64 26.31
CA ILE A 47 -21.42 -14.48 24.99
C ILE A 47 -20.42 -14.79 23.89
N LEU A 48 -19.18 -14.30 24.02
CA LEU A 48 -18.11 -14.59 23.06
C LEU A 48 -17.84 -16.10 22.94
N LYS A 49 -17.77 -16.81 24.07
CA LYS A 49 -17.58 -18.26 24.08
C LYS A 49 -18.72 -18.99 23.37
N ALA A 50 -19.95 -18.51 23.48
CA ALA A 50 -21.08 -19.09 22.76
C ALA A 50 -20.90 -18.94 21.24
N VAL A 51 -20.50 -17.75 20.75
CA VAL A 51 -20.21 -17.52 19.32
C VAL A 51 -19.16 -18.50 18.80
N HIS A 52 -18.01 -18.59 19.48
CA HIS A 52 -16.94 -19.51 19.04
C HIS A 52 -17.36 -20.99 19.12
N SER A 53 -18.14 -21.37 20.13
CA SER A 53 -18.68 -22.72 20.25
C SER A 53 -19.63 -23.05 19.10
N ASP A 54 -20.50 -22.11 18.72
CA ASP A 54 -21.46 -22.28 17.62
C ASP A 54 -20.74 -22.51 16.28
N TYR A 55 -19.64 -21.78 16.01
CA TYR A 55 -18.83 -22.01 14.81
C TYR A 55 -18.08 -23.34 14.84
N ALA A 56 -17.47 -23.70 15.97
CA ALA A 56 -16.82 -25.00 16.13
C ALA A 56 -17.81 -26.17 15.95
N GLU A 57 -19.05 -26.01 16.42
CA GLU A 57 -20.13 -27.00 16.23
C GLU A 57 -20.72 -26.99 14.82
N ALA A 58 -20.66 -25.86 14.11
CA ALA A 58 -20.99 -25.80 12.69
C ALA A 58 -19.95 -26.52 11.80
N GLY A 59 -18.79 -26.87 12.34
CA GLY A 59 -17.76 -27.64 11.66
C GLY A 59 -16.57 -26.83 11.15
N ALA A 60 -16.40 -25.59 11.63
CA ALA A 60 -15.18 -24.82 11.38
C ALA A 60 -13.94 -25.55 11.96
N ASP A 61 -12.87 -25.63 11.17
CA ASP A 61 -11.60 -26.21 11.59
C ASP A 61 -10.78 -25.26 12.43
N ILE A 62 -10.95 -23.96 12.18
CA ILE A 62 -10.28 -22.86 12.87
C ILE A 62 -11.35 -21.85 13.28
N VAL A 63 -11.27 -21.38 14.53
CA VAL A 63 -12.01 -20.19 15.00
C VAL A 63 -11.02 -19.05 15.24
N LEU A 64 -11.38 -17.85 14.79
CA LEU A 64 -10.56 -16.65 14.93
C LEU A 64 -10.84 -15.99 16.28
N THR A 65 -9.80 -15.57 17.00
CA THR A 65 -9.97 -14.78 18.23
C THR A 65 -10.65 -13.45 17.91
N CYS A 66 -11.49 -12.96 18.82
CA CYS A 66 -12.11 -11.63 18.68
C CYS A 66 -11.12 -10.49 18.98
N THR A 67 -9.96 -10.46 18.29
CA THR A 67 -8.84 -9.55 18.57
C THR A 67 -8.44 -8.70 17.37
N PHE A 68 -9.28 -8.62 16.34
CA PHE A 68 -9.04 -7.83 15.13
C PHE A 68 -8.58 -6.39 15.46
N GLY A 69 -9.30 -5.69 16.33
CA GLY A 69 -8.98 -4.34 16.82
C GLY A 69 -8.11 -4.32 18.08
N GLY A 70 -7.41 -5.39 18.43
CA GLY A 70 -6.71 -5.55 19.70
C GLY A 70 -5.43 -4.71 19.87
N THR A 71 -5.16 -3.71 19.03
CA THR A 71 -3.99 -2.83 19.19
C THR A 71 -4.31 -1.59 20.03
N ARG A 72 -3.28 -0.96 20.59
CA ARG A 72 -3.41 0.35 21.27
C ARG A 72 -4.01 1.44 20.37
N ALA A 73 -3.96 1.27 19.04
CA ALA A 73 -4.48 2.26 18.11
C ALA A 73 -6.01 2.28 18.05
N ASN A 74 -6.64 1.13 18.33
CA ASN A 74 -8.07 0.86 18.13
C ASN A 74 -8.85 0.74 19.46
N LEU A 75 -8.16 0.44 20.56
CA LEU A 75 -8.78 0.34 21.89
C LEU A 75 -8.97 1.74 22.53
N ASN A 76 -10.09 1.92 23.24
CA ASN A 76 -10.37 3.15 24.01
C ASN A 76 -9.62 3.19 25.33
N THR A 77 -9.12 2.04 25.81
CA THR A 77 -8.34 1.89 27.04
C THR A 77 -6.89 1.49 26.74
N PRO A 78 -5.98 2.42 26.39
CA PRO A 78 -4.63 2.11 25.93
C PRO A 78 -3.74 1.31 26.89
N GLY A 79 -4.06 1.28 28.19
CA GLY A 79 -3.30 0.58 29.23
C GLY A 79 -3.60 -0.92 29.35
N SER A 80 -4.62 -1.43 28.65
CA SER A 80 -5.13 -2.81 28.82
C SER A 80 -4.87 -3.74 27.63
N VAL A 81 -4.09 -3.30 26.63
CA VAL A 81 -3.86 -4.05 25.36
C VAL A 81 -3.55 -5.52 25.62
N ARG A 82 -2.57 -5.79 26.50
CA ARG A 82 -2.17 -7.16 26.83
C ARG A 82 -3.31 -7.94 27.48
N ASP A 83 -3.93 -7.39 28.52
CA ASP A 83 -4.99 -8.05 29.28
C ASP A 83 -6.23 -8.36 28.43
N ILE A 84 -6.61 -7.44 27.54
CA ILE A 84 -7.73 -7.63 26.61
C ILE A 84 -7.42 -8.79 25.64
N ASN A 85 -6.26 -8.77 24.98
CA ASN A 85 -5.91 -9.83 24.03
C ASN A 85 -5.79 -11.20 24.71
N LEU A 86 -5.17 -11.28 25.88
CA LEU A 86 -5.09 -12.51 26.67
C LEU A 86 -6.48 -13.07 26.97
N ARG A 87 -7.38 -12.23 27.51
CA ARG A 87 -8.73 -12.65 27.91
C ARG A 87 -9.57 -13.13 26.73
N LEU A 88 -9.43 -12.49 25.58
CA LEU A 88 -10.15 -12.85 24.35
C LEU A 88 -9.61 -14.16 23.75
N ALA A 89 -8.29 -14.33 23.72
CA ALA A 89 -7.64 -15.56 23.28
C ALA A 89 -7.99 -16.75 24.19
N GLU A 90 -7.91 -16.59 25.52
CA GLU A 90 -8.32 -17.61 26.49
C GLU A 90 -9.80 -17.98 26.34
N ALA A 91 -10.67 -17.01 26.03
CA ALA A 91 -12.07 -17.28 25.79
C ALA A 91 -12.28 -18.14 24.53
N ALA A 92 -11.58 -17.84 23.43
CA ALA A 92 -11.63 -18.63 22.21
C ALA A 92 -11.08 -20.05 22.42
N ILE A 93 -9.94 -20.20 23.09
CA ILE A 93 -9.33 -21.50 23.44
C ILE A 93 -10.30 -22.35 24.27
N ALA A 94 -10.90 -21.76 25.30
CA ALA A 94 -11.86 -22.46 26.15
C ALA A 94 -13.12 -22.88 25.38
N ALA A 95 -13.62 -22.06 24.45
CA ALA A 95 -14.80 -22.36 23.64
C ALA A 95 -14.53 -23.42 22.57
N ALA A 96 -13.38 -23.36 21.91
CA ALA A 96 -13.00 -24.34 20.90
C ALA A 96 -12.93 -25.76 21.48
N GLY A 97 -12.49 -25.91 22.73
CA GLY A 97 -12.59 -27.17 23.49
C GLY A 97 -11.93 -28.37 22.80
N GLY A 98 -10.96 -28.12 21.92
CA GLY A 98 -10.31 -29.14 21.07
C GLY A 98 -11.10 -29.57 19.83
N LYS A 99 -12.35 -29.09 19.64
CA LYS A 99 -13.16 -29.33 18.44
C LYS A 99 -12.61 -28.59 17.22
N ALA A 100 -12.15 -27.35 17.43
CA ALA A 100 -11.51 -26.50 16.42
C ALA A 100 -10.11 -26.06 16.89
N MET A 101 -9.26 -25.68 15.94
CA MET A 101 -8.04 -24.91 16.21
C MET A 101 -8.41 -23.45 16.49
N VAL A 102 -7.53 -22.71 17.15
CA VAL A 102 -7.70 -21.29 17.45
C VAL A 102 -6.58 -20.51 16.77
N ALA A 103 -6.95 -19.50 16.00
CA ALA A 103 -6.00 -18.61 15.36
C ALA A 103 -6.23 -17.16 15.81
N ALA A 104 -5.14 -16.43 15.95
CA ALA A 104 -5.13 -15.02 16.29
C ALA A 104 -5.59 -14.18 15.10
N SER A 105 -6.62 -13.35 15.29
CA SER A 105 -7.00 -12.29 14.35
C SER A 105 -6.28 -10.98 14.70
N ILE A 106 -5.57 -10.38 13.75
CA ILE A 106 -4.95 -9.05 13.87
C ILE A 106 -5.37 -8.22 12.66
N GLY A 107 -6.09 -7.12 12.88
CA GLY A 107 -6.47 -6.16 11.86
C GLY A 107 -5.53 -4.94 11.78
N PRO A 108 -5.74 -4.05 10.80
CA PRO A 108 -4.93 -2.83 10.66
C PRO A 108 -5.18 -1.84 11.81
N THR A 109 -4.29 -0.87 11.98
CA THR A 109 -4.41 0.19 13.01
C THR A 109 -5.47 1.23 12.70
N GLY A 110 -6.11 1.17 11.52
CA GLY A 110 -7.02 2.19 11.02
C GLY A 110 -6.36 3.54 10.73
N ARG A 111 -5.02 3.63 10.81
CA ARG A 111 -4.25 4.85 10.59
C ARG A 111 -3.45 4.75 9.30
N LEU A 112 -3.31 5.87 8.62
CA LEU A 112 -2.46 5.93 7.43
C LEU A 112 -0.97 5.92 7.81
N ILE A 113 -0.19 5.16 7.04
CA ILE A 113 1.27 5.12 7.16
C ILE A 113 1.88 6.38 6.53
N HIS A 114 2.95 6.90 7.14
CA HIS A 114 3.73 8.02 6.63
C HIS A 114 4.18 7.77 5.17
N PRO A 115 4.13 8.75 4.26
CA PRO A 115 3.79 10.17 4.47
C PRO A 115 2.29 10.49 4.40
N SER A 116 1.43 9.51 4.10
CA SER A 116 -0.02 9.72 3.97
C SER A 116 -0.70 9.95 5.32
N GLY A 117 -0.10 9.47 6.41
CA GLY A 117 -0.47 9.80 7.78
C GLY A 117 0.75 10.02 8.66
N ALA A 118 0.53 10.07 9.98
CA ALA A 118 1.58 10.31 10.97
C ALA A 118 2.25 9.03 11.48
N THR A 119 1.69 7.85 11.19
CA THR A 119 2.19 6.58 11.74
C THR A 119 3.38 6.10 10.92
N THR A 120 4.54 5.95 11.55
CA THR A 120 5.71 5.35 10.87
C THR A 120 5.59 3.83 10.81
N TRP A 121 6.34 3.18 9.91
CA TRP A 121 6.43 1.72 9.90
C TRP A 121 6.87 1.16 11.26
N LYS A 122 7.84 1.81 11.90
CA LYS A 122 8.36 1.43 13.21
C LYS A 122 7.30 1.55 14.32
N ASP A 123 6.43 2.54 14.25
CA ASP A 123 5.33 2.68 15.20
C ASP A 123 4.28 1.57 15.00
N ALA A 124 3.93 1.27 13.74
CA ALA A 124 3.04 0.16 13.41
C ALA A 124 3.62 -1.18 13.90
N TYR A 125 4.90 -1.46 13.63
CA TYR A 125 5.60 -2.65 14.10
C TYR A 125 5.50 -2.80 15.64
N LYS A 126 5.75 -1.73 16.40
CA LYS A 126 5.65 -1.77 17.86
C LYS A 126 4.22 -2.08 18.34
N LEU A 127 3.22 -1.48 17.71
CA LEU A 127 1.81 -1.74 18.04
C LEU A 127 1.44 -3.21 17.84
N PHE A 128 1.82 -3.78 16.69
CA PHE A 128 1.57 -5.18 16.40
C PHE A 128 2.42 -6.13 17.25
N SER A 129 3.66 -5.75 17.58
CA SER A 129 4.55 -6.58 18.43
C SER A 129 3.94 -6.79 19.81
N THR A 130 3.41 -5.75 20.44
CA THR A 130 2.75 -5.87 21.75
C THR A 130 1.52 -6.79 21.70
N GLN A 131 0.74 -6.70 20.62
CA GLN A 131 -0.42 -7.57 20.44
C GLN A 131 -0.02 -9.02 20.16
N ALA A 132 0.93 -9.23 19.25
CA ALA A 132 1.42 -10.55 18.86
C ALA A 132 2.05 -11.29 20.03
N GLU A 133 2.86 -10.60 20.85
CA GLU A 133 3.44 -11.15 22.08
C GLU A 133 2.34 -11.63 23.05
N ALA A 134 1.33 -10.80 23.31
CA ALA A 134 0.23 -11.16 24.20
C ALA A 134 -0.55 -12.39 23.70
N LEU A 135 -0.78 -12.49 22.38
CA LEU A 135 -1.47 -13.62 21.78
C LEU A 135 -0.61 -14.89 21.80
N ALA A 136 0.68 -14.78 21.48
CA ALA A 136 1.63 -15.90 21.51
C ALA A 136 1.77 -16.49 22.92
N ASP A 137 1.75 -15.66 23.97
CA ASP A 137 1.82 -16.09 25.36
C ASP A 137 0.65 -17.00 25.80
N THR A 138 -0.46 -17.00 25.06
CA THR A 138 -1.58 -17.94 25.29
C THR A 138 -1.37 -19.32 24.66
N GLY A 139 -0.29 -19.50 23.90
CA GLY A 139 0.02 -20.72 23.16
C GLY A 139 -0.61 -20.79 21.75
N ILE A 140 -1.18 -19.69 21.25
CA ILE A 140 -1.63 -19.57 19.86
C ILE A 140 -0.40 -19.47 18.94
N ASP A 141 -0.36 -20.31 17.92
CA ASP A 141 0.70 -20.40 16.92
C ASP A 141 0.20 -20.29 15.47
N ILE A 142 -1.03 -19.82 15.28
CA ILE A 142 -1.64 -19.54 13.96
C ILE A 142 -2.13 -18.08 13.99
N PHE A 143 -1.72 -17.27 13.02
CA PHE A 143 -2.04 -15.85 12.96
C PHE A 143 -2.62 -15.49 11.58
N PHE A 144 -3.77 -14.81 11.60
CA PHE A 144 -4.40 -14.20 10.44
C PHE A 144 -4.26 -12.68 10.56
N LEU A 145 -3.52 -12.10 9.62
CA LEU A 145 -3.36 -10.66 9.48
C LEU A 145 -4.39 -10.19 8.45
N GLU A 146 -5.51 -9.69 8.95
CA GLU A 146 -6.75 -9.53 8.18
C GLU A 146 -6.98 -8.07 7.75
N THR A 147 -7.61 -7.88 6.59
CA THR A 147 -8.18 -6.58 6.17
C THR A 147 -7.15 -5.45 6.03
N PHE A 148 -5.87 -5.75 5.81
CA PHE A 148 -4.87 -4.70 5.57
C PHE A 148 -5.13 -4.01 4.24
N SER A 149 -4.80 -2.72 4.18
CA SER A 149 -5.00 -1.90 2.98
C SER A 149 -3.72 -1.28 2.45
N ASP A 150 -2.62 -1.39 3.19
CA ASP A 150 -1.28 -0.92 2.82
C ASP A 150 -0.27 -2.03 3.08
N PRO A 151 0.54 -2.45 2.08
CA PRO A 151 1.49 -3.54 2.24
C PRO A 151 2.63 -3.22 3.22
N ARG A 152 2.93 -1.94 3.49
CA ARG A 152 3.93 -1.54 4.50
C ARG A 152 3.45 -1.87 5.90
N GLU A 153 2.19 -1.57 6.19
CA GLU A 153 1.56 -1.87 7.48
C GLU A 153 1.42 -3.39 7.67
N LEU A 154 0.98 -4.10 6.62
CA LEU A 154 0.91 -5.56 6.63
C LEU A 154 2.27 -6.19 6.92
N LYS A 155 3.34 -5.71 6.26
CA LYS A 155 4.70 -6.19 6.51
C LYS A 155 5.17 -5.92 7.93
N ALA A 156 4.79 -4.77 8.51
CA ALA A 156 5.07 -4.47 9.92
C ALA A 156 4.42 -5.52 10.85
N ALA A 157 3.16 -5.89 10.57
CA ALA A 157 2.45 -6.92 11.32
C ALA A 157 3.06 -8.33 11.12
N VAL A 158 3.41 -8.70 9.89
CA VAL A 158 4.09 -9.97 9.57
C VAL A 158 5.37 -10.12 10.38
N LEU A 159 6.24 -9.10 10.35
CA LEU A 159 7.51 -9.15 11.07
C LEU A 159 7.32 -9.11 12.58
N ALA A 160 6.35 -8.34 13.08
CA ALA A 160 6.01 -8.35 14.50
C ALA A 160 5.56 -9.75 14.97
N VAL A 161 4.74 -10.45 14.21
CA VAL A 161 4.36 -11.84 14.53
C VAL A 161 5.56 -12.76 14.44
N ARG A 162 6.33 -12.74 13.35
CA ARG A 162 7.48 -13.65 13.18
C ARG A 162 8.54 -13.46 14.26
N ASP A 163 8.76 -12.24 14.75
CA ASP A 163 9.74 -11.97 15.80
C ASP A 163 9.27 -12.41 17.20
N ASN A 164 7.96 -12.42 17.47
CA ASN A 164 7.39 -12.86 18.76
C ASN A 164 6.94 -14.33 18.76
N ALA A 165 6.67 -14.91 17.60
CA ALA A 165 6.26 -16.30 17.41
C ALA A 165 6.99 -16.92 16.18
N PRO A 166 8.27 -17.31 16.32
CA PRO A 166 9.13 -17.68 15.19
C PRO A 166 8.66 -18.88 14.35
N ASP A 167 7.92 -19.81 14.95
CA ASP A 167 7.42 -21.03 14.29
C ASP A 167 5.92 -20.95 13.95
N ALA A 168 5.30 -19.78 14.11
CA ALA A 168 3.88 -19.61 13.84
C ALA A 168 3.55 -19.73 12.35
N PHE A 169 2.35 -20.25 12.07
CA PHE A 169 1.72 -20.14 10.75
C PHE A 169 1.18 -18.72 10.58
N ILE A 170 1.56 -18.03 9.51
CA ILE A 170 1.11 -16.65 9.23
C ILE A 170 0.36 -16.60 7.90
N SER A 171 -0.89 -16.16 7.95
CA SER A 171 -1.69 -15.75 6.80
C SER A 171 -1.68 -14.22 6.67
N ALA A 172 -1.20 -13.71 5.54
CA ALA A 172 -1.12 -12.28 5.25
C ALA A 172 -2.19 -11.87 4.24
N GLN A 173 -3.19 -11.10 4.67
CA GLN A 173 -4.34 -10.77 3.83
C GLN A 173 -4.50 -9.26 3.65
N MET A 174 -4.99 -8.88 2.47
CA MET A 174 -5.43 -7.51 2.19
C MET A 174 -6.88 -7.49 1.73
N THR A 175 -7.54 -6.36 1.95
CA THR A 175 -8.87 -6.11 1.40
C THR A 175 -8.78 -5.40 0.05
N PHE A 176 -9.62 -5.82 -0.90
CA PHE A 176 -9.70 -5.27 -2.24
C PHE A 176 -11.10 -4.73 -2.51
N ALA A 177 -11.19 -3.59 -3.18
CA ALA A 177 -12.47 -3.06 -3.63
C ALA A 177 -12.91 -3.74 -4.94
N SER A 178 -14.12 -3.45 -5.42
CA SER A 178 -14.73 -3.95 -6.66
C SER A 178 -13.94 -3.66 -7.97
N GLY A 179 -12.75 -3.04 -7.86
CA GLY A 179 -11.80 -2.81 -8.95
C GLY A 179 -10.51 -3.62 -8.87
N SER A 180 -10.44 -4.64 -7.99
CA SER A 180 -9.27 -5.50 -7.76
C SER A 180 -8.02 -4.76 -7.29
N LEU A 181 -8.14 -3.57 -6.69
CA LEU A 181 -7.03 -2.88 -6.03
C LEU A 181 -7.39 -2.61 -4.57
N SER A 182 -6.38 -2.63 -3.72
CA SER A 182 -6.49 -2.15 -2.34
C SER A 182 -6.59 -0.62 -2.30
N LEU A 183 -6.90 -0.07 -1.11
CA LEU A 183 -7.01 1.38 -0.91
C LEU A 183 -5.70 2.13 -1.23
N SER A 184 -4.54 1.50 -1.00
CA SER A 184 -3.23 2.07 -1.30
C SER A 184 -2.87 2.00 -2.79
N GLY A 185 -3.57 1.19 -3.59
CA GLY A 185 -3.28 0.94 -5.01
C GLY A 185 -2.56 -0.39 -5.28
N THR A 186 -2.28 -1.21 -4.27
CA THR A 186 -1.64 -2.51 -4.44
C THR A 186 -2.59 -3.51 -5.12
N SER A 187 -2.07 -4.24 -6.11
CA SER A 187 -2.80 -5.28 -6.83
C SER A 187 -2.65 -6.68 -6.21
N PRO A 188 -3.57 -7.62 -6.51
CA PRO A 188 -3.50 -9.00 -6.07
C PRO A 188 -2.21 -9.70 -6.51
N THR A 189 -1.79 -9.52 -7.78
CA THR A 189 -0.50 -10.02 -8.27
C THR A 189 0.68 -9.48 -7.45
N ALA A 190 0.71 -8.15 -7.18
CA ALA A 190 1.79 -7.54 -6.42
C ALA A 190 1.89 -8.12 -5.01
N LEU A 191 0.75 -8.30 -4.34
CA LEU A 191 0.70 -8.91 -3.00
C LEU A 191 1.12 -10.38 -3.03
N ALA A 192 0.62 -11.17 -3.99
CA ALA A 192 0.95 -12.59 -4.11
C ALA A 192 2.46 -12.81 -4.31
N VAL A 193 3.08 -12.06 -5.21
CA VAL A 193 4.53 -12.17 -5.47
C VAL A 193 5.35 -11.62 -4.31
N LEU A 194 4.89 -10.57 -3.62
CA LEU A 194 5.53 -10.09 -2.39
C LEU A 194 5.47 -11.15 -1.29
N ALA A 195 4.30 -11.76 -1.06
CA ALA A 195 4.11 -12.80 -0.06
C ALA A 195 5.00 -14.03 -0.30
N ASN A 196 5.30 -14.36 -1.56
CA ASN A 196 6.25 -15.43 -1.90
C ASN A 196 7.66 -15.16 -1.34
N GLN A 197 8.02 -13.90 -1.11
CA GLN A 197 9.32 -13.46 -0.60
C GLN A 197 9.32 -13.10 0.89
N LEU A 198 8.16 -13.09 1.54
CA LEU A 198 8.00 -12.80 2.97
C LEU A 198 7.98 -14.09 3.80
N PRO A 199 8.31 -14.01 5.11
CA PRO A 199 8.25 -15.15 6.03
C PRO A 199 6.82 -15.49 6.44
N VAL A 200 5.95 -15.76 5.46
CA VAL A 200 4.53 -16.12 5.62
C VAL A 200 4.24 -17.48 4.98
N ASP A 201 3.16 -18.12 5.41
CA ASP A 201 2.75 -19.45 4.98
C ASP A 201 1.55 -19.38 4.02
N ALA A 202 0.76 -18.32 4.14
CA ALA A 202 -0.44 -18.06 3.38
C ALA A 202 -0.57 -16.58 2.97
N VAL A 203 -1.25 -16.35 1.85
CA VAL A 203 -1.67 -15.03 1.37
C VAL A 203 -3.14 -15.06 1.01
N GLY A 204 -3.85 -13.94 1.11
CA GLY A 204 -5.25 -13.95 0.71
C GLY A 204 -5.94 -12.61 0.70
N ALA A 205 -7.27 -12.70 0.59
CA ALA A 205 -8.14 -11.55 0.64
C ALA A 205 -9.39 -11.83 1.45
N ASN A 206 -9.82 -10.83 2.22
CA ASN A 206 -11.01 -10.88 3.04
C ASN A 206 -11.75 -9.53 2.98
N CYS A 207 -13.05 -9.56 3.32
CA CYS A 207 -13.90 -8.37 3.38
C CYS A 207 -13.90 -7.53 2.07
N GLY A 208 -14.22 -6.24 2.16
CA GLY A 208 -14.26 -5.28 1.06
C GLY A 208 -15.46 -5.42 0.12
N THR A 209 -15.75 -6.63 -0.34
CA THR A 209 -16.85 -6.94 -1.26
C THR A 209 -17.41 -8.34 -1.00
N GLY A 210 -18.52 -8.68 -1.68
CA GLY A 210 -19.08 -10.03 -1.67
C GLY A 210 -18.25 -11.01 -2.52
N PRO A 211 -18.64 -12.30 -2.55
CA PRO A 211 -17.92 -13.34 -3.28
C PRO A 211 -17.69 -13.02 -4.75
N GLU A 212 -18.69 -12.41 -5.42
CA GLU A 212 -18.64 -12.00 -6.82
C GLU A 212 -17.41 -11.11 -7.13
N GLY A 213 -17.06 -10.20 -6.22
CA GLY A 213 -15.94 -9.28 -6.40
C GLY A 213 -14.58 -9.86 -5.99
N LEU A 214 -14.56 -10.81 -5.06
CA LEU A 214 -13.32 -11.43 -4.58
C LEU A 214 -12.86 -12.62 -5.44
N LEU A 215 -13.75 -13.29 -6.17
CA LEU A 215 -13.37 -14.40 -7.04
C LEU A 215 -12.22 -14.08 -8.02
N PRO A 216 -12.27 -12.99 -8.83
CA PRO A 216 -11.17 -12.66 -9.73
C PRO A 216 -9.86 -12.33 -8.99
N VAL A 217 -9.95 -11.71 -7.80
CA VAL A 217 -8.79 -11.43 -6.94
C VAL A 217 -8.11 -12.72 -6.50
N ILE A 218 -8.90 -13.70 -6.02
CA ILE A 218 -8.36 -14.98 -5.57
C ILE A 218 -7.81 -15.80 -6.73
N GLN A 219 -8.45 -15.80 -7.89
CA GLN A 219 -7.91 -16.48 -9.08
C GLN A 219 -6.54 -15.92 -9.49
N GLU A 220 -6.37 -14.60 -9.42
CA GLU A 220 -5.08 -13.95 -9.69
C GLU A 220 -4.03 -14.31 -8.62
N MET A 221 -4.39 -14.30 -7.34
CA MET A 221 -3.48 -14.70 -6.25
C MET A 221 -3.07 -16.17 -6.36
N VAL A 222 -4.02 -17.05 -6.65
CA VAL A 222 -3.78 -18.48 -6.84
C VAL A 222 -2.79 -18.71 -7.98
N ARG A 223 -2.93 -17.98 -9.08
CA ARG A 223 -2.08 -18.12 -10.25
C ARG A 223 -0.61 -17.78 -9.95
N PHE A 224 -0.34 -16.80 -9.09
CA PHE A 224 1.02 -16.26 -8.89
C PHE A 224 1.62 -16.55 -7.51
N SER A 225 0.85 -17.11 -6.56
CA SER A 225 1.36 -17.41 -5.23
C SER A 225 1.96 -18.80 -5.13
N SER A 226 3.17 -18.88 -4.60
CA SER A 226 3.80 -20.11 -4.12
C SER A 226 3.40 -20.45 -2.68
N LYS A 227 2.53 -19.64 -2.04
CA LYS A 227 2.01 -19.86 -0.68
C LYS A 227 0.62 -20.49 -0.74
N TRP A 228 0.03 -20.81 0.41
CA TRP A 228 -1.38 -21.21 0.46
C TRP A 228 -2.27 -19.98 0.24
N VAL A 229 -3.38 -20.14 -0.47
CA VAL A 229 -4.33 -19.04 -0.68
C VAL A 229 -5.52 -19.15 0.25
N THR A 230 -5.90 -18.04 0.86
CA THR A 230 -7.00 -17.95 1.82
C THR A 230 -8.06 -16.95 1.37
N VAL A 231 -9.33 -17.20 1.67
CA VAL A 231 -10.41 -16.25 1.33
C VAL A 231 -11.56 -16.25 2.34
N GLU A 232 -12.01 -15.04 2.70
CA GLU A 232 -13.11 -14.81 3.64
C GLU A 232 -13.99 -13.65 3.10
N PRO A 233 -14.91 -13.93 2.16
CA PRO A 233 -15.75 -12.90 1.57
C PRO A 233 -16.86 -12.46 2.54
N ASN A 234 -17.40 -11.26 2.33
CA ASN A 234 -18.64 -10.85 3.00
C ASN A 234 -19.83 -11.67 2.46
N ALA A 235 -20.90 -11.85 3.23
CA ALA A 235 -22.13 -12.49 2.79
C ALA A 235 -22.98 -11.53 1.92
N GLY A 236 -22.38 -11.05 0.82
CA GLY A 236 -22.91 -9.97 -0.02
C GLY A 236 -22.52 -8.57 0.48
N LEU A 237 -23.07 -7.54 -0.17
CA LEU A 237 -23.01 -6.17 0.33
C LEU A 237 -24.26 -5.92 1.20
N PRO A 238 -24.14 -5.15 2.29
CA PRO A 238 -25.28 -4.89 3.16
C PRO A 238 -26.35 -4.06 2.43
N VAL A 239 -27.60 -4.51 2.48
CA VAL A 239 -28.78 -3.73 2.09
C VAL A 239 -29.51 -3.34 3.37
N ASN A 240 -29.67 -2.04 3.62
CA ASN A 240 -30.25 -1.52 4.87
C ASN A 240 -29.51 -1.98 6.14
N GLY A 241 -28.19 -2.16 6.06
CA GLY A 241 -27.36 -2.68 7.15
C GLY A 241 -27.49 -4.19 7.39
N VAL A 242 -28.26 -4.90 6.55
CA VAL A 242 -28.47 -6.35 6.64
C VAL A 242 -27.78 -7.06 5.48
N TYR A 243 -27.08 -8.15 5.79
CA TYR A 243 -26.54 -9.06 4.78
C TYR A 243 -27.62 -10.08 4.43
N ASP A 244 -28.03 -10.13 3.16
CA ASP A 244 -29.17 -10.91 2.69
C ASP A 244 -28.78 -12.20 1.96
N MET A 245 -27.47 -12.47 1.77
CA MET A 245 -27.02 -13.69 1.12
C MET A 245 -27.33 -14.91 2.00
N THR A 246 -28.11 -15.82 1.45
CA THR A 246 -28.52 -17.05 2.13
C THR A 246 -27.35 -18.03 2.28
N PRO A 247 -27.38 -18.93 3.30
CA PRO A 247 -26.35 -19.94 3.52
C PRO A 247 -26.01 -20.79 2.29
N ASP A 248 -27.02 -21.24 1.54
CA ASP A 248 -26.87 -22.08 0.35
C ASP A 248 -26.15 -21.34 -0.79
N ARG A 249 -26.55 -20.09 -1.04
CA ARG A 249 -25.92 -19.25 -2.06
C ARG A 249 -24.48 -18.90 -1.69
N PHE A 250 -24.23 -18.59 -0.41
CA PHE A 250 -22.89 -18.32 0.07
C PHE A 250 -22.00 -19.57 -0.06
N ALA A 251 -22.49 -20.74 0.35
CA ALA A 251 -21.76 -21.99 0.25
C ALA A 251 -21.35 -22.35 -1.19
N ALA A 252 -22.21 -22.10 -2.18
CA ALA A 252 -21.88 -22.29 -3.59
C ALA A 252 -20.67 -21.44 -4.04
N TRP A 253 -20.56 -20.19 -3.58
CA TRP A 253 -19.38 -19.37 -3.86
C TRP A 253 -18.12 -19.89 -3.18
N LEU A 254 -18.25 -20.40 -1.95
CA LEU A 254 -17.13 -20.98 -1.22
C LEU A 254 -16.61 -22.24 -1.92
N GLU A 255 -17.50 -23.00 -2.56
CA GLU A 255 -17.14 -24.08 -3.46
C GLU A 255 -16.34 -23.58 -4.68
N ASP A 256 -16.77 -22.49 -5.31
CA ASP A 256 -16.05 -21.88 -6.45
C ASP A 256 -14.65 -21.39 -6.08
N PHE A 257 -14.47 -20.83 -4.87
CA PHE A 257 -13.15 -20.46 -4.35
C PHE A 257 -12.26 -21.68 -4.14
N ALA A 258 -12.80 -22.75 -3.54
CA ALA A 258 -12.08 -24.02 -3.36
C ALA A 258 -11.69 -24.62 -4.72
N MET A 259 -12.60 -24.60 -5.71
CA MET A 259 -12.33 -25.05 -7.08
C MET A 259 -11.29 -24.18 -7.79
N SER A 260 -11.25 -22.88 -7.47
CA SER A 260 -10.25 -21.95 -7.98
C SER A 260 -8.88 -22.14 -7.33
N GLY A 261 -8.74 -22.94 -6.26
CA GLY A 261 -7.47 -23.28 -5.62
C GLY A 261 -7.21 -22.65 -4.26
N ALA A 262 -8.19 -21.97 -3.66
CA ALA A 262 -8.09 -21.53 -2.27
C ALA A 262 -8.09 -22.75 -1.34
N ALA A 263 -7.18 -22.77 -0.36
CA ALA A 263 -6.97 -23.90 0.53
C ALA A 263 -7.59 -23.70 1.92
N ILE A 264 -7.73 -22.45 2.34
CA ILE A 264 -8.39 -22.06 3.59
C ILE A 264 -9.52 -21.10 3.23
N ILE A 265 -10.76 -21.45 3.57
CA ILE A 265 -11.93 -20.68 3.19
C ILE A 265 -12.84 -20.46 4.40
N GLY A 266 -13.46 -19.29 4.50
CA GLY A 266 -14.40 -18.94 5.56
C GLY A 266 -15.31 -17.80 5.16
N GLY A 267 -15.87 -17.09 6.12
CA GLY A 267 -16.66 -15.89 5.84
C GLY A 267 -16.25 -14.71 6.71
N CYS A 268 -16.49 -13.51 6.21
CA CYS A 268 -16.30 -12.28 6.97
C CYS A 268 -17.66 -11.71 7.40
N CYS A 269 -17.91 -10.41 7.22
CA CYS A 269 -19.13 -9.76 7.68
C CYS A 269 -20.40 -10.36 7.04
N GLY A 270 -21.39 -10.65 7.89
CA GLY A 270 -22.69 -11.18 7.48
C GLY A 270 -22.78 -12.70 7.42
N SER A 271 -21.65 -13.41 7.51
CA SER A 271 -21.63 -14.87 7.62
C SER A 271 -21.74 -15.31 9.08
N GLY A 272 -22.65 -16.23 9.37
CA GLY A 272 -22.91 -16.81 10.69
C GLY A 272 -22.66 -18.33 10.74
N PRO A 273 -22.88 -18.97 11.91
CA PRO A 273 -22.76 -20.43 12.05
C PRO A 273 -23.67 -21.23 11.10
N GLU A 274 -24.79 -20.65 10.68
CA GLU A 274 -25.68 -21.22 9.65
C GLU A 274 -25.01 -21.30 8.27
N HIS A 275 -24.28 -20.26 7.86
CA HIS A 275 -23.48 -20.28 6.63
C HIS A 275 -22.33 -21.28 6.74
N ALA A 276 -21.68 -21.33 7.90
CA ALA A 276 -20.59 -22.26 8.16
C ALA A 276 -20.99 -23.72 8.00
N ARG A 277 -22.12 -24.09 8.62
CA ARG A 277 -22.66 -25.44 8.52
C ARG A 277 -22.95 -25.83 7.07
N GLU A 278 -23.45 -24.89 6.28
CA GLU A 278 -23.80 -25.14 4.88
C GLU A 278 -22.56 -25.33 4.01
N TYR A 279 -21.55 -24.44 4.08
CA TYR A 279 -20.35 -24.60 3.25
C TYR A 279 -19.49 -25.80 3.68
N VAL A 280 -19.43 -26.12 4.98
CA VAL A 280 -18.74 -27.32 5.47
C VAL A 280 -19.42 -28.57 4.95
N SER A 281 -20.76 -28.62 4.98
CA SER A 281 -21.56 -29.74 4.48
C SER A 281 -21.41 -29.91 2.96
N LEU A 282 -21.50 -28.83 2.19
CA LEU A 282 -21.43 -28.85 0.73
C LEU A 282 -20.05 -29.26 0.20
N ILE A 283 -18.99 -28.70 0.79
CA ILE A 283 -17.60 -28.90 0.31
C ILE A 283 -17.01 -30.18 0.90
N GLY A 284 -17.36 -30.51 2.15
CA GLY A 284 -16.98 -31.75 2.81
C GLY A 284 -15.47 -31.98 2.85
N HIS A 285 -15.03 -33.15 2.38
CA HIS A 285 -13.62 -33.56 2.42
C HIS A 285 -12.88 -33.37 1.09
N ARG A 286 -13.29 -32.42 0.25
CA ARG A 286 -12.58 -32.13 -1.00
C ARG A 286 -11.11 -31.83 -0.76
N SER A 287 -10.26 -32.39 -1.61
CA SER A 287 -8.82 -32.18 -1.54
C SER A 287 -8.47 -30.73 -1.88
N ALA A 288 -7.67 -30.09 -1.03
CA ALA A 288 -6.98 -28.85 -1.39
C ALA A 288 -5.75 -29.25 -2.23
N VAL A 289 -5.82 -29.09 -3.55
CA VAL A 289 -4.63 -29.24 -4.39
C VAL A 289 -4.02 -27.87 -4.54
N LYS A 290 -2.75 -27.72 -4.12
CA LYS A 290 -2.01 -26.50 -4.40
C LYS A 290 -1.80 -26.41 -5.91
N PRO A 291 -2.39 -25.41 -6.59
CA PRO A 291 -2.27 -25.31 -8.03
C PRO A 291 -0.83 -24.99 -8.43
N HIS A 292 -0.48 -25.32 -9.67
CA HIS A 292 0.78 -24.90 -10.26
C HIS A 292 0.76 -23.37 -10.36
N HIS A 293 1.74 -22.71 -9.74
CA HIS A 293 1.87 -21.26 -9.81
C HIS A 293 2.80 -20.87 -10.96
N GLU A 294 2.49 -19.75 -11.61
CA GLU A 294 3.37 -19.12 -12.59
C GLU A 294 4.40 -18.26 -11.84
N GLU A 295 5.68 -18.52 -12.08
CA GLU A 295 6.74 -17.68 -11.53
C GLU A 295 6.83 -16.37 -12.32
N LEU A 296 6.52 -15.26 -11.65
CA LEU A 296 6.75 -13.92 -12.17
C LEU A 296 7.90 -13.25 -11.43
N GLN A 297 8.84 -12.70 -12.20
CA GLN A 297 9.89 -11.83 -11.67
C GLN A 297 9.42 -10.38 -11.75
N LEU A 298 8.92 -9.86 -10.63
CA LEU A 298 8.39 -8.51 -10.54
C LEU A 298 9.20 -7.65 -9.59
N LEU A 299 9.25 -6.36 -9.93
CA LEU A 299 9.62 -5.26 -9.05
C LEU A 299 8.36 -4.45 -8.78
N THR A 300 8.13 -4.08 -7.53
CA THR A 300 6.89 -3.41 -7.14
C THR A 300 7.14 -2.26 -6.17
N SER A 301 6.30 -1.23 -6.29
CA SER A 301 6.05 -0.25 -5.25
C SER A 301 4.66 -0.51 -4.66
N VAL A 302 4.16 0.38 -3.82
CA VAL A 302 2.79 0.26 -3.30
C VAL A 302 1.74 0.21 -4.42
N ASP A 303 1.93 0.94 -5.51
CA ASP A 303 0.92 1.18 -6.54
C ASP A 303 1.37 0.86 -7.98
N ARG A 304 2.58 0.30 -8.15
CA ARG A 304 3.15 0.00 -9.46
C ARG A 304 3.80 -1.38 -9.50
N ILE A 305 3.68 -2.01 -10.67
CA ILE A 305 4.35 -3.26 -11.03
C ILE A 305 5.25 -3.02 -12.24
N VAL A 306 6.44 -3.59 -12.20
CA VAL A 306 7.37 -3.67 -13.32
C VAL A 306 7.80 -5.12 -13.49
N SER A 307 7.54 -5.69 -14.66
CA SER A 307 7.94 -7.05 -15.04
C SER A 307 9.41 -7.07 -15.48
N ILE A 308 10.16 -8.08 -15.04
CA ILE A 308 11.53 -8.35 -15.49
C ILE A 308 11.48 -9.41 -16.60
N GLY A 309 12.26 -9.20 -17.67
CA GLY A 309 12.46 -10.19 -18.74
C GLY A 309 11.80 -9.83 -20.08
N ASP A 310 10.77 -8.99 -20.07
CA ASP A 310 10.06 -8.59 -21.31
C ASP A 310 10.88 -7.63 -22.18
N ARG A 311 11.70 -6.79 -21.53
CA ARG A 311 12.56 -5.79 -22.18
C ARG A 311 13.68 -5.37 -21.24
N MET A 312 14.69 -4.69 -21.78
CA MET A 312 15.71 -4.06 -20.93
C MET A 312 15.08 -2.92 -20.13
N LEU A 313 15.15 -3.00 -18.81
CA LEU A 313 14.64 -2.00 -17.89
C LEU A 313 15.66 -0.87 -17.69
N THR A 314 15.15 0.34 -17.48
CA THR A 314 15.95 1.52 -17.14
C THR A 314 15.83 1.85 -15.66
N ILE A 315 16.96 2.09 -15.02
CA ILE A 315 17.05 2.50 -13.62
C ILE A 315 17.68 3.90 -13.60
N GLY A 316 16.91 4.91 -13.15
CA GLY A 316 17.37 6.30 -13.15
C GLY A 316 18.44 6.57 -12.08
N GLU A 317 19.61 7.06 -12.50
CA GLU A 317 20.79 7.26 -11.64
C GLU A 317 20.93 8.66 -11.01
N SER A 318 19.99 9.57 -11.25
CA SER A 318 20.19 11.00 -10.93
C SER A 318 20.34 11.28 -9.44
N ILE A 319 19.78 10.43 -8.57
CA ILE A 319 19.91 10.51 -7.11
C ILE A 319 21.22 9.83 -6.70
N ASN A 320 22.32 10.51 -7.00
CA ASN A 320 23.65 10.13 -6.58
C ASN A 320 24.49 11.39 -6.37
N PRO A 321 24.89 11.73 -5.13
CA PRO A 321 25.64 12.95 -4.84
C PRO A 321 27.11 12.88 -5.27
N THR A 322 27.61 11.76 -5.76
CA THR A 322 29.01 11.61 -6.17
C THR A 322 29.37 12.60 -7.28
N GLY A 323 30.32 13.50 -7.03
CA GLY A 323 30.71 14.58 -7.95
C GLY A 323 29.71 15.75 -8.07
N LYS A 324 28.55 15.71 -7.39
CA LYS A 324 27.51 16.75 -7.44
C LYS A 324 27.49 17.58 -6.16
N LYS A 325 28.34 18.62 -6.06
CA LYS A 325 28.48 19.48 -4.86
C LYS A 325 27.16 20.07 -4.36
N ASN A 326 26.28 20.49 -5.26
CA ASN A 326 24.97 21.04 -4.88
C ASN A 326 24.09 19.99 -4.19
N LEU A 327 24.01 18.79 -4.75
CA LEU A 327 23.25 17.70 -4.16
C LEU A 327 23.85 17.24 -2.83
N GLN A 328 25.19 17.14 -2.73
CA GLN A 328 25.89 16.86 -1.46
C GLN A 328 25.51 17.87 -0.36
N ASN A 329 25.49 19.16 -0.69
CA ASN A 329 25.12 20.22 0.23
C ASN A 329 23.63 20.20 0.61
N SER A 330 22.75 19.82 -0.31
CA SER A 330 21.32 19.66 -0.01
C SER A 330 21.06 18.48 0.92
N LEU A 331 21.68 17.33 0.65
CA LEU A 331 21.54 16.11 1.46
C LEU A 331 22.06 16.31 2.89
N SER A 332 23.23 16.93 3.06
CA SER A 332 23.79 17.20 4.39
C SER A 332 22.96 18.19 5.22
N LYS A 333 22.13 19.01 4.56
CA LYS A 333 21.18 19.93 5.21
C LYS A 333 19.81 19.29 5.46
N GLY A 334 19.60 18.03 5.10
CA GLY A 334 18.32 17.35 5.27
C GLY A 334 17.25 17.80 4.27
N ASP A 335 17.63 18.32 3.11
CA ASP A 335 16.68 18.70 2.07
C ASP A 335 16.21 17.50 1.26
N PHE A 336 15.22 16.78 1.81
CA PHE A 336 14.62 15.62 1.16
C PHE A 336 13.82 16.00 -0.09
N PHE A 337 13.31 17.23 -0.19
CA PHE A 337 12.52 17.69 -1.33
C PHE A 337 13.31 17.67 -2.63
N SER A 338 14.57 18.10 -2.60
CA SER A 338 15.48 18.01 -3.75
C SER A 338 15.58 16.57 -4.27
N VAL A 339 15.61 15.58 -3.38
CA VAL A 339 15.68 14.16 -3.74
C VAL A 339 14.35 13.68 -4.34
N ILE A 340 13.22 14.01 -3.73
CA ILE A 340 11.89 13.65 -4.26
C ILE A 340 11.64 14.31 -5.63
N SER A 341 12.08 15.56 -5.82
CA SER A 341 11.98 16.26 -7.10
C SER A 341 12.81 15.58 -8.19
N LEU A 342 14.06 15.21 -7.88
CA LEU A 342 14.91 14.42 -8.78
C LEU A 342 14.29 13.05 -9.10
N ALA A 343 13.71 12.36 -8.10
CA ALA A 343 13.02 11.10 -8.32
C ALA A 343 11.88 11.26 -9.33
N ARG A 344 11.05 12.31 -9.17
CA ARG A 344 9.92 12.60 -10.07
C ARG A 344 10.36 12.99 -11.47
N ALA A 345 11.45 13.75 -11.61
CA ALA A 345 12.01 14.09 -12.93
C ALA A 345 12.38 12.83 -13.73
N GLN A 346 12.71 11.74 -13.04
CA GLN A 346 13.03 10.45 -13.62
C GLN A 346 11.81 9.55 -13.87
N GLY A 347 10.58 10.08 -13.91
CA GLY A 347 9.34 9.31 -14.08
C GLY A 347 9.25 8.48 -15.38
N ARG A 348 10.17 8.68 -16.34
CA ARG A 348 10.33 7.89 -17.56
C ARG A 348 11.16 6.61 -17.36
N ALA A 349 11.84 6.48 -16.22
CA ALA A 349 12.53 5.26 -15.84
C ALA A 349 11.53 4.16 -15.45
N ASP A 350 12.02 2.92 -15.39
CA ASP A 350 11.28 1.79 -14.84
C ASP A 350 11.50 1.67 -13.33
N LEU A 351 12.68 2.05 -12.86
CA LEU A 351 13.04 2.14 -11.45
C LEU A 351 13.87 3.41 -11.18
N ILE A 352 14.07 3.71 -9.90
CA ILE A 352 14.97 4.77 -9.46
C ILE A 352 16.05 4.18 -8.58
N ASP A 353 17.31 4.46 -8.89
CA ASP A 353 18.44 4.17 -8.00
C ASP A 353 18.60 5.32 -7.00
N VAL A 354 18.67 4.98 -5.71
CA VAL A 354 18.71 5.94 -4.61
C VAL A 354 20.02 5.76 -3.85
N ASN A 355 21.02 6.56 -4.21
CA ASN A 355 22.29 6.68 -3.51
C ASN A 355 22.34 8.00 -2.72
N LEU A 356 22.51 7.92 -1.41
CA LEU A 356 22.56 9.10 -0.53
C LEU A 356 23.98 9.55 -0.16
N GLY A 357 25.01 8.87 -0.67
CA GLY A 357 26.42 9.22 -0.51
C GLY A 357 26.96 8.99 0.90
N LEU A 358 27.54 10.02 1.52
CA LEU A 358 28.15 9.94 2.84
C LEU A 358 27.07 9.81 3.94
N GLU A 359 26.54 8.60 4.09
CA GLU A 359 25.41 8.28 4.96
C GLU A 359 25.56 8.73 6.42
N LYS A 360 26.79 8.72 6.94
CA LYS A 360 27.09 9.18 8.31
C LYS A 360 26.88 10.69 8.54
N LEU A 361 26.78 11.46 7.47
CA LEU A 361 26.54 12.91 7.51
C LEU A 361 25.07 13.26 7.29
N LEU A 362 24.20 12.27 7.06
CA LEU A 362 22.78 12.49 6.89
C LEU A 362 22.14 12.78 8.26
N PRO A 363 21.12 13.66 8.31
CA PRO A 363 20.34 13.87 9.52
C PRO A 363 19.61 12.60 9.97
N ASP A 364 19.34 12.50 11.27
CA ASP A 364 18.52 11.42 11.83
C ASP A 364 17.14 11.36 11.17
N GLY A 365 16.68 10.15 10.84
CA GLY A 365 15.39 9.94 10.18
C GLY A 365 15.35 10.31 8.69
N PHE A 366 16.43 10.82 8.11
CA PHE A 366 16.43 11.25 6.71
C PHE A 366 16.18 10.10 5.74
N VAL A 367 16.76 8.92 5.99
CA VAL A 367 16.52 7.71 5.17
C VAL A 367 15.04 7.29 5.23
N HIS A 368 14.45 7.28 6.43
CA HIS A 368 13.02 7.02 6.61
C HIS A 368 12.17 7.99 5.77
N GLU A 369 12.47 9.29 5.82
CA GLU A 369 11.73 10.32 5.10
C GLU A 369 11.77 10.11 3.57
N ILE A 370 12.94 9.78 3.03
CA ILE A 370 13.12 9.52 1.60
C ILE A 370 12.36 8.26 1.17
N PHE A 371 12.62 7.13 1.82
CA PHE A 371 12.08 5.84 1.38
C PHE A 371 10.57 5.73 1.63
N SER A 372 10.04 6.31 2.69
CA SER A 372 8.59 6.36 2.92
C SER A 372 7.88 7.16 1.84
N ARG A 373 8.43 8.29 1.38
CA ARG A 373 7.85 9.11 0.30
C ARG A 373 8.01 8.50 -1.08
N LEU A 374 9.10 7.78 -1.32
CA LEU A 374 9.37 7.09 -2.58
C LEU A 374 8.75 5.68 -2.64
N SER A 375 8.11 5.21 -1.56
CA SER A 375 7.40 3.92 -1.53
C SER A 375 6.22 3.84 -2.51
N ILE A 376 5.81 5.00 -3.04
CA ILE A 376 4.72 5.18 -3.99
C ILE A 376 5.30 5.73 -5.29
N GLY A 377 4.88 5.17 -6.43
CA GLY A 377 5.42 5.49 -7.74
C GLY A 377 6.36 4.42 -8.26
N LEU A 378 7.58 4.79 -8.67
CA LEU A 378 8.53 3.86 -9.25
C LEU A 378 9.13 2.91 -8.19
N PRO A 379 9.31 1.60 -8.48
CA PRO A 379 10.11 0.72 -7.64
C PRO A 379 11.55 1.24 -7.47
N LEU A 380 12.18 0.86 -6.36
CA LEU A 380 13.46 1.42 -5.94
C LEU A 380 14.60 0.42 -6.01
N SER A 381 15.75 0.90 -6.48
CA SER A 381 17.06 0.31 -6.28
C SER A 381 17.74 1.05 -5.12
N VAL A 382 17.95 0.36 -4.00
CA VAL A 382 18.52 0.88 -2.76
C VAL A 382 20.04 0.80 -2.88
N ASP A 383 20.70 1.93 -3.14
CA ASP A 383 22.17 2.03 -3.20
C ASP A 383 22.72 2.66 -1.91
N LEU A 384 22.64 1.87 -0.84
CA LEU A 384 23.09 2.22 0.50
C LEU A 384 24.10 1.19 1.02
N SER A 385 24.98 1.64 1.90
CA SER A 385 26.11 0.87 2.43
C SER A 385 25.95 0.50 3.91
N ASP A 386 25.27 1.33 4.71
CA ASP A 386 25.06 1.07 6.13
C ASP A 386 23.90 0.07 6.35
N PRO A 387 24.10 -1.05 7.07
CA PRO A 387 23.05 -2.05 7.30
C PRO A 387 21.79 -1.51 7.99
N ALA A 388 21.89 -0.52 8.89
CA ALA A 388 20.72 0.03 9.56
C ALA A 388 19.89 0.92 8.62
N ASN A 389 20.57 1.64 7.73
CA ASN A 389 19.90 2.41 6.67
C ASN A 389 19.24 1.51 5.62
N ILE A 390 19.90 0.40 5.25
CA ILE A 390 19.32 -0.61 4.36
C ILE A 390 18.05 -1.22 4.98
N GLU A 391 18.11 -1.63 6.25
CA GLU A 391 16.95 -2.14 6.99
C GLU A 391 15.81 -1.12 7.04
N THR A 392 16.13 0.16 7.29
CA THR A 392 15.15 1.25 7.30
C THR A 392 14.51 1.43 5.92
N ALA A 393 15.32 1.49 4.86
CA ALA A 393 14.84 1.65 3.48
C ALA A 393 13.88 0.53 3.09
N PHE A 394 14.28 -0.73 3.29
CA PHE A 394 13.44 -1.88 2.98
C PHE A 394 12.20 -1.94 3.84
N SER A 395 12.25 -1.56 5.12
CA SER A 395 11.06 -1.49 5.98
C SER A 395 10.00 -0.53 5.42
N GLU A 396 10.42 0.66 4.98
CA GLU A 396 9.53 1.68 4.43
C GLU A 396 9.01 1.36 3.02
N MET A 397 9.69 0.48 2.28
CA MET A 397 9.25 0.03 0.96
C MET A 397 8.06 -0.93 1.08
N GLY A 398 6.92 -0.58 0.49
CA GLY A 398 5.73 -1.44 0.47
C GLY A 398 5.74 -2.54 -0.60
N GLY A 399 6.80 -2.64 -1.38
CA GLY A 399 6.91 -3.58 -2.50
C GLY A 399 8.31 -4.19 -2.61
N ILE A 400 8.57 -4.80 -3.77
CA ILE A 400 9.78 -5.55 -4.08
C ILE A 400 10.77 -4.64 -4.82
N GLY A 401 11.87 -4.28 -4.17
CA GLY A 401 12.94 -3.53 -4.80
C GLY A 401 14.25 -4.30 -4.92
N ILE A 402 15.33 -3.57 -5.21
CA ILE A 402 16.68 -4.10 -5.40
C ILE A 402 17.60 -3.56 -4.32
N LEU A 403 18.43 -4.40 -3.72
CA LEU A 403 19.59 -3.97 -2.96
C LEU A 403 20.81 -3.89 -3.89
N ASN A 404 21.28 -2.68 -4.13
CA ASN A 404 22.46 -2.39 -4.94
C ASN A 404 23.60 -1.95 -4.00
N SER A 405 24.63 -2.74 -3.74
CA SER A 405 24.87 -4.11 -4.18
C SER A 405 25.56 -4.88 -3.05
N LEU A 406 25.70 -6.19 -3.22
CA LEU A 406 26.48 -7.08 -2.39
C LEU A 406 27.81 -7.41 -3.07
N ILE A 407 28.85 -7.59 -2.26
CA ILE A 407 30.15 -8.12 -2.66
C ILE A 407 30.18 -9.61 -2.31
N ALA A 408 30.83 -10.45 -3.12
CA ALA A 408 30.88 -11.91 -2.97
C ALA A 408 31.77 -12.38 -1.80
N THR A 409 31.53 -11.84 -0.60
CA THR A 409 32.22 -12.17 0.65
C THR A 409 31.23 -12.30 1.81
N GLU A 410 31.52 -13.21 2.75
CA GLU A 410 30.67 -13.48 3.92
C GLU A 410 30.40 -12.21 4.75
N GLN A 411 31.44 -11.41 4.96
CA GLN A 411 31.35 -10.17 5.74
C GLN A 411 30.33 -9.19 5.14
N TYR A 412 30.22 -9.13 3.81
CA TYR A 412 29.35 -8.19 3.15
C TYR A 412 27.92 -8.73 3.01
N ILE A 413 27.77 -10.04 2.76
CA ILE A 413 26.48 -10.70 2.55
C ILE A 413 25.70 -10.87 3.87
N GLY A 414 26.32 -11.43 4.92
CA GLY A 414 25.59 -12.03 6.05
C GLY A 414 24.49 -11.16 6.68
N LYS A 415 24.80 -9.93 7.10
CA LYS A 415 23.76 -9.05 7.69
C LYS A 415 22.79 -8.45 6.66
N ARG A 416 23.26 -8.19 5.44
CA ARG A 416 22.47 -7.49 4.41
C ARG A 416 21.43 -8.41 3.76
N VAL A 417 21.77 -9.68 3.55
CA VAL A 417 20.83 -10.67 3.02
C VAL A 417 19.67 -10.94 4.00
N GLY A 418 19.94 -10.87 5.31
CA GLY A 418 18.92 -10.97 6.35
C GLY A 418 17.78 -9.95 6.18
N THR A 419 18.10 -8.70 5.79
CA THR A 419 17.08 -7.70 5.46
C THR A 419 16.19 -8.14 4.30
N LEU A 420 16.76 -8.68 3.23
CA LEU A 420 16.00 -9.13 2.06
C LEU A 420 15.15 -10.38 2.35
N LEU A 421 15.61 -11.27 3.22
CA LEU A 421 14.84 -12.45 3.66
C LEU A 421 13.63 -12.04 4.52
N ARG A 422 13.75 -10.95 5.28
CA ARG A 422 12.67 -10.41 6.11
C ARG A 422 11.67 -9.60 5.30
N HIS A 423 12.16 -8.74 4.39
CA HIS A 423 11.33 -7.72 3.73
C HIS A 423 10.97 -8.03 2.28
N GLY A 424 11.58 -9.04 1.66
CA GLY A 424 11.55 -9.25 0.21
C GLY A 424 12.55 -8.35 -0.54
N GLY A 425 12.78 -8.66 -1.81
CA GLY A 425 13.68 -7.90 -2.70
C GLY A 425 14.74 -8.74 -3.41
N TYR A 426 15.39 -8.15 -4.42
CA TYR A 426 16.49 -8.76 -5.16
C TYR A 426 17.84 -8.25 -4.65
N ALA A 427 18.89 -9.06 -4.81
CA ALA A 427 20.25 -8.67 -4.49
C ALA A 427 21.08 -8.52 -5.77
N VAL A 428 21.68 -7.35 -6.00
CA VAL A 428 22.76 -7.23 -6.97
C VAL A 428 24.02 -7.85 -6.37
N LEU A 429 24.63 -8.83 -7.02
CA LEU A 429 25.87 -9.46 -6.59
C LEU A 429 27.00 -9.06 -7.55
N LEU A 430 27.99 -8.36 -6.99
CA LEU A 430 29.22 -8.02 -7.69
C LEU A 430 30.21 -9.19 -7.61
N PRO A 431 30.84 -9.61 -8.71
CA PRO A 431 31.87 -10.65 -8.73
C PRO A 431 33.21 -10.11 -8.20
N ILE A 432 33.21 -9.66 -6.95
CA ILE A 432 34.33 -9.07 -6.24
C ILE A 432 34.54 -9.87 -4.95
N ASP A 433 35.77 -10.26 -4.69
CA ASP A 433 36.21 -10.88 -3.44
C ASP A 433 37.39 -10.08 -2.84
N GLU A 434 38.15 -10.70 -1.94
CA GLU A 434 39.32 -10.10 -1.30
C GLU A 434 40.43 -9.70 -2.29
N ASP A 435 40.53 -10.40 -3.43
CA ASP A 435 41.50 -10.14 -4.50
C ASP A 435 40.94 -9.21 -5.61
N GLY A 436 39.73 -8.68 -5.42
CA GLY A 436 39.07 -7.76 -6.35
C GLY A 436 38.24 -8.44 -7.45
N PRO A 437 37.93 -7.76 -8.56
CA PRO A 437 36.93 -8.19 -9.55
C PRO A 437 37.38 -9.25 -10.57
N GLY A 438 38.59 -9.79 -10.47
CA GLY A 438 39.18 -10.62 -11.52
C GLY A 438 39.55 -9.83 -12.81
N ARG A 439 40.30 -10.48 -13.70
CA ARG A 439 40.83 -9.93 -14.96
C ARG A 439 40.20 -10.55 -16.19
N THR A 440 39.60 -11.73 -16.09
CA THR A 440 38.87 -12.41 -17.18
C THR A 440 37.39 -12.58 -16.86
N ALA A 441 36.60 -12.92 -17.88
CA ALA A 441 35.17 -13.16 -17.72
C ALA A 441 34.91 -14.44 -16.89
N GLU A 442 35.74 -15.46 -17.08
CA GLU A 442 35.69 -16.72 -16.35
C GLU A 442 36.05 -16.55 -14.88
N GLU A 443 37.08 -15.75 -14.57
CA GLU A 443 37.44 -15.41 -13.19
C GLU A 443 36.29 -14.68 -12.48
N ARG A 444 35.59 -13.79 -13.18
CA ARG A 444 34.40 -13.11 -12.63
C ARG A 444 33.27 -14.08 -12.35
N LEU A 445 33.01 -15.03 -13.25
CA LEU A 445 32.00 -16.07 -13.02
C LEU A 445 32.34 -16.93 -11.80
N ILE A 446 33.60 -17.36 -11.65
CA ILE A 446 34.04 -18.13 -10.47
C ILE A 446 33.76 -17.35 -9.17
N LYS A 447 34.06 -16.05 -9.14
CA LYS A 447 33.79 -15.20 -7.98
C LYS A 447 32.30 -15.01 -7.73
N LEU A 448 31.51 -14.87 -8.79
CA LEU A 448 30.06 -14.79 -8.69
C LEU A 448 29.48 -16.07 -8.08
N GLU A 449 29.90 -17.25 -8.56
CA GLU A 449 29.46 -18.55 -8.03
C GLU A 449 29.84 -18.74 -6.55
N LYS A 450 31.01 -18.25 -6.12
CA LYS A 450 31.38 -18.20 -4.69
C LYS A 450 30.36 -17.37 -3.89
N GLY A 451 29.95 -16.21 -4.40
CA GLY A 451 28.95 -15.37 -3.75
C GLY A 451 27.55 -15.99 -3.75
N ILE A 452 27.15 -16.67 -4.84
CA ILE A 452 25.89 -17.42 -4.92
C ILE A 452 25.87 -18.54 -3.87
N ALA A 453 26.95 -19.30 -3.72
CA ALA A 453 27.05 -20.34 -2.70
C ALA A 453 26.95 -19.78 -1.26
N ILE A 454 27.49 -18.58 -1.02
CA ILE A 454 27.32 -17.89 0.26
C ILE A 454 25.84 -17.53 0.47
N LEU A 455 25.20 -16.90 -0.51
CA LEU A 455 23.77 -16.54 -0.43
C LEU A 455 22.87 -17.76 -0.19
N ASP A 456 23.14 -18.87 -0.87
CA ASP A 456 22.43 -20.15 -0.69
C ASP A 456 22.59 -20.68 0.74
N SER A 457 23.77 -20.57 1.35
CA SER A 457 24.00 -20.97 2.74
C SER A 457 23.18 -20.16 3.77
N HIS A 458 22.73 -18.96 3.40
CA HIS A 458 21.80 -18.12 4.18
C HIS A 458 20.33 -18.34 3.79
N GLY A 459 20.04 -19.26 2.86
CA GLY A 459 18.69 -19.56 2.37
C GLY A 459 18.14 -18.52 1.38
N PHE A 460 19.00 -17.71 0.76
CA PHE A 460 18.57 -16.73 -0.25
C PHE A 460 18.49 -17.39 -1.63
N PRO A 461 17.32 -17.38 -2.30
CA PRO A 461 17.14 -18.16 -3.52
C PRO A 461 17.84 -17.52 -4.71
N GLU A 462 18.43 -18.37 -5.57
CA GLU A 462 19.16 -17.93 -6.77
C GLU A 462 18.30 -17.08 -7.72
N SER A 463 16.99 -17.36 -7.79
CA SER A 463 16.03 -16.60 -8.62
C SER A 463 15.89 -15.12 -8.22
N ARG A 464 16.42 -14.72 -7.06
CA ARG A 464 16.45 -13.34 -6.55
C ARG A 464 17.83 -12.67 -6.67
N ILE A 465 18.80 -13.32 -7.33
CA ILE A 465 20.16 -12.80 -7.54
C ILE A 465 20.24 -12.11 -8.91
N ILE A 466 20.82 -10.92 -8.94
CA ILE A 466 21.10 -10.14 -10.14
C ILE A 466 22.62 -9.95 -10.26
N ALA A 467 23.22 -10.38 -11.35
CA ALA A 467 24.66 -10.31 -11.56
C ALA A 467 25.09 -9.01 -12.27
N ASP A 468 26.12 -8.34 -11.77
CA ASP A 468 26.71 -7.17 -12.44
C ASP A 468 28.04 -7.54 -13.13
N PRO A 469 28.19 -7.34 -14.46
CA PRO A 469 29.43 -7.64 -15.17
C PRO A 469 30.56 -6.65 -14.88
N ILE A 470 30.36 -5.67 -14.00
CA ILE A 470 31.29 -4.62 -13.58
C ILE A 470 31.72 -3.72 -14.73
N VAL A 471 31.06 -2.57 -14.85
CA VAL A 471 31.45 -1.50 -15.76
C VAL A 471 32.54 -0.63 -15.13
N LYS A 472 33.76 -0.68 -15.68
CA LYS A 472 34.90 0.18 -15.27
C LYS A 472 35.13 1.33 -16.25
N PRO A 473 35.64 2.50 -15.80
CA PRO A 473 35.93 3.62 -16.69
C PRO A 473 37.00 3.30 -17.76
N LEU A 474 36.74 3.61 -19.02
CA LEU A 474 37.70 3.40 -20.12
C LEU A 474 39.00 4.19 -19.94
N GLY A 475 38.93 5.37 -19.31
CA GLY A 475 40.10 6.21 -19.02
C GLY A 475 41.15 5.54 -18.11
N THR A 476 40.81 4.43 -17.45
CA THR A 476 41.72 3.64 -16.62
C THR A 476 42.41 2.50 -17.39
N GLY A 477 42.20 2.40 -18.70
CA GLY A 477 42.68 1.28 -19.54
C GLY A 477 41.78 0.05 -19.51
N ALA A 478 40.54 0.18 -19.02
CA ALA A 478 39.56 -0.90 -19.02
C ALA A 478 39.14 -1.27 -20.45
N CYS A 479 38.89 -2.56 -20.70
CA CYS A 479 38.42 -3.05 -22.00
C CYS A 479 36.91 -3.31 -21.95
N SER A 480 36.13 -2.60 -22.77
CA SER A 480 34.67 -2.79 -22.88
C SER A 480 34.29 -4.21 -23.32
N ARG A 481 35.18 -4.89 -24.06
CA ARG A 481 34.98 -6.29 -24.47
C ARG A 481 34.86 -7.25 -23.29
N LEU A 482 35.62 -7.04 -22.22
CA LEU A 482 35.54 -7.86 -21.01
C LEU A 482 34.15 -7.79 -20.37
N ILE A 483 33.50 -6.61 -20.41
CA ILE A 483 32.14 -6.41 -19.89
C ILE A 483 31.14 -7.26 -20.70
N LEU A 484 31.22 -7.21 -22.03
CA LEU A 484 30.36 -7.99 -22.93
C LEU A 484 30.58 -9.50 -22.77
N ASP A 485 31.84 -9.94 -22.68
CA ASP A 485 32.16 -11.36 -22.52
C ASP A 485 31.67 -11.88 -21.16
N THR A 486 31.83 -11.08 -20.09
CA THR A 486 31.27 -11.40 -18.76
C THR A 486 29.75 -11.48 -18.79
N LEU A 487 29.07 -10.50 -19.39
CA LEU A 487 27.61 -10.46 -19.51
C LEU A 487 27.09 -11.72 -20.23
N LYS A 488 27.73 -12.10 -21.34
CA LYS A 488 27.35 -13.31 -22.09
C LYS A 488 27.45 -14.57 -21.24
N LEU A 489 28.51 -14.71 -20.43
CA LEU A 489 28.65 -15.84 -19.52
C LEU A 489 27.54 -15.86 -18.46
N PHE A 490 27.22 -14.71 -17.87
CA PHE A 490 26.15 -14.62 -16.86
C PHE A 490 24.77 -14.97 -17.45
N ARG A 491 24.51 -14.52 -18.68
CA ARG A 491 23.28 -14.87 -19.41
C ARG A 491 23.22 -16.34 -19.80
N GLN A 492 24.34 -16.94 -20.22
CA GLN A 492 24.43 -18.38 -20.49
C GLN A 492 24.20 -19.23 -19.23
N ARG A 493 24.56 -18.71 -18.06
CA ARG A 493 24.29 -19.30 -16.75
C ARG A 493 22.83 -19.15 -16.29
N GLY A 494 22.02 -18.34 -16.99
CA GLY A 494 20.61 -18.13 -16.70
C GLY A 494 20.34 -17.06 -15.63
N LEU A 495 21.32 -16.21 -15.31
CA LEU A 495 21.18 -15.18 -14.29
C LEU A 495 20.54 -13.90 -14.84
N LEU A 496 19.79 -13.21 -13.98
CA LEU A 496 19.42 -11.81 -14.21
C LEU A 496 20.66 -10.93 -14.18
N THR A 497 20.66 -9.85 -14.95
CA THR A 497 21.83 -9.00 -15.15
C THR A 497 21.51 -7.51 -15.05
N ILE A 498 22.41 -6.77 -14.42
CA ILE A 498 22.34 -5.32 -14.26
C ILE A 498 23.68 -4.69 -14.58
N ALA A 499 23.72 -3.47 -15.12
CA ALA A 499 24.97 -2.75 -15.35
C ALA A 499 24.84 -1.24 -15.14
N GLY A 500 25.81 -0.66 -14.43
CA GLY A 500 25.99 0.79 -14.30
C GLY A 500 26.66 1.43 -15.52
N ILE A 501 25.87 1.94 -16.46
CA ILE A 501 26.37 2.39 -17.77
C ILE A 501 27.28 3.61 -17.64
N SER A 502 26.88 4.60 -16.83
CA SER A 502 27.59 5.89 -16.74
C SER A 502 29.01 5.83 -16.20
N ASN A 503 29.41 4.70 -15.60
CA ASN A 503 30.77 4.47 -15.13
C ASN A 503 31.78 4.39 -16.29
N ILE A 504 31.36 3.94 -17.48
CA ILE A 504 32.26 3.72 -18.63
C ILE A 504 32.95 5.02 -19.08
N SER A 505 32.22 6.13 -19.03
CA SER A 505 32.60 7.42 -19.61
C SER A 505 33.23 8.38 -18.59
N PHE A 506 33.46 7.93 -17.35
CA PHE A 506 34.03 8.77 -16.32
C PHE A 506 35.43 9.28 -16.74
N GLY A 507 35.62 10.60 -16.75
CA GLY A 507 36.86 11.25 -17.17
C GLY A 507 37.04 11.42 -18.69
N LEU A 508 36.04 11.12 -19.51
CA LEU A 508 36.11 11.25 -20.98
C LEU A 508 35.16 12.34 -21.52
N PRO A 509 35.48 12.96 -22.68
CA PRO A 509 34.55 13.83 -23.41
C PRO A 509 33.39 13.02 -24.04
N ASP A 510 32.31 13.71 -24.39
CA ASP A 510 31.10 13.15 -25.05
C ASP A 510 30.52 11.90 -24.36
N ARG A 511 30.34 12.00 -23.03
CA ARG A 511 29.82 10.93 -22.18
C ARG A 511 28.50 10.35 -22.68
N SER A 512 27.58 11.19 -23.13
CA SER A 512 26.25 10.81 -23.62
C SER A 512 26.31 9.80 -24.76
N SER A 513 27.12 10.07 -25.79
CA SER A 513 27.23 9.19 -26.96
C SER A 513 27.93 7.86 -26.61
N LEU A 514 28.94 7.90 -25.74
CA LEU A 514 29.63 6.70 -25.26
C LEU A 514 28.73 5.81 -24.41
N ASN A 515 27.97 6.41 -23.49
CA ASN A 515 26.98 5.71 -22.67
C ASN A 515 25.90 5.06 -23.55
N ALA A 516 25.36 5.80 -24.53
CA ALA A 516 24.39 5.28 -25.48
C ALA A 516 24.94 4.09 -26.29
N ALA A 517 26.16 4.20 -26.81
CA ALA A 517 26.79 3.11 -27.58
C ALA A 517 27.01 1.83 -26.74
N LEU A 518 27.45 1.99 -25.48
CA LEU A 518 27.58 0.86 -24.56
C LEU A 518 26.21 0.23 -24.25
N LEU A 519 25.20 1.06 -23.97
CA LEU A 519 23.85 0.60 -23.66
C LEU A 519 23.25 -0.25 -24.79
N ALA A 520 23.38 0.21 -26.04
CA ALA A 520 22.94 -0.57 -27.21
C ALA A 520 23.69 -1.90 -27.34
N SER A 521 25.00 -1.89 -27.09
CA SER A 521 25.86 -3.08 -27.16
C SER A 521 25.49 -4.11 -26.10
N LEU A 522 25.27 -3.68 -24.85
CA LEU A 522 24.88 -4.56 -23.75
C LEU A 522 23.43 -5.04 -23.90
N GLY A 523 22.52 -4.17 -24.34
CA GLY A 523 21.14 -4.56 -24.65
C GLY A 523 21.08 -5.65 -25.72
N SER A 524 21.87 -5.54 -26.78
CA SER A 524 21.99 -6.57 -27.82
C SER A 524 22.63 -7.88 -27.33
N ALA A 525 23.39 -7.82 -26.24
CA ALA A 525 23.97 -8.99 -25.58
C ALA A 525 23.04 -9.60 -24.51
N GLY A 526 21.84 -9.04 -24.33
CA GLY A 526 20.81 -9.57 -23.43
C GLY A 526 20.83 -9.02 -22.01
N LEU A 527 21.33 -7.79 -21.79
CA LEU A 527 21.25 -7.12 -20.49
C LEU A 527 19.78 -6.89 -20.07
N ASP A 528 19.42 -7.27 -18.83
CA ASP A 528 18.05 -7.11 -18.32
C ASP A 528 17.79 -5.71 -17.75
N MET A 529 18.76 -5.11 -17.07
CA MET A 529 18.60 -3.82 -16.39
C MET A 529 19.81 -2.92 -16.59
N ALA A 530 19.58 -1.63 -16.82
CA ALA A 530 20.64 -0.64 -16.99
C ALA A 530 20.43 0.56 -16.07
N ILE A 531 21.42 0.84 -15.21
CA ILE A 531 21.48 2.07 -14.43
C ILE A 531 22.05 3.17 -15.35
N VAL A 532 21.23 4.17 -15.64
CA VAL A 532 21.47 5.20 -16.66
C VAL A 532 20.94 6.57 -16.24
N ASP A 533 21.50 7.62 -16.83
CA ASP A 533 20.87 8.94 -16.78
C ASP A 533 19.67 8.99 -17.75
N VAL A 534 18.48 8.78 -17.20
CA VAL A 534 17.21 8.86 -17.96
C VAL A 534 16.82 10.29 -18.35
N LEU A 535 17.56 11.31 -17.91
CA LEU A 535 17.35 12.69 -18.37
C LEU A 535 18.16 12.99 -19.64
N ASP A 536 19.12 12.14 -19.99
CA ASP A 536 19.89 12.24 -21.23
C ASP A 536 19.06 11.69 -22.41
N SER A 537 18.67 12.60 -23.31
CA SER A 537 17.86 12.25 -24.47
C SER A 537 18.54 11.24 -25.39
N LYS A 538 19.87 11.33 -25.59
CA LYS A 538 20.58 10.39 -26.46
C LYS A 538 20.55 8.98 -25.88
N VAL A 539 20.73 8.86 -24.56
CA VAL A 539 20.71 7.56 -23.87
C VAL A 539 19.32 6.94 -23.94
N LEU A 540 18.26 7.71 -23.66
CA LEU A 540 16.89 7.19 -23.75
C LEU A 540 16.43 6.88 -25.17
N GLU A 541 16.80 7.70 -26.16
CA GLU A 541 16.53 7.40 -27.57
C GLU A 541 17.23 6.11 -28.00
N MET A 542 18.49 5.92 -27.58
CA MET A 542 19.23 4.71 -27.90
C MET A 542 18.66 3.47 -27.20
N HIS A 543 18.26 3.58 -25.93
CA HIS A 543 17.54 2.52 -25.21
C HIS A 543 16.31 2.08 -26.02
N ARG A 544 15.45 3.03 -26.37
CA ARG A 544 14.22 2.78 -27.12
C ARG A 544 14.50 2.14 -28.48
N ASN A 545 15.43 2.71 -29.24
CA ASN A 545 15.79 2.17 -30.56
C ASN A 545 16.33 0.74 -30.45
N THR A 546 17.10 0.45 -29.40
CA THR A 546 17.57 -0.91 -29.13
C THR A 546 16.40 -1.85 -28.85
N GLN A 547 15.41 -1.46 -28.04
CA GLN A 547 14.24 -2.29 -27.77
C GLN A 547 13.39 -2.54 -29.03
N ILE A 548 13.23 -1.54 -29.91
CA ILE A 548 12.56 -1.69 -31.20
C ILE A 548 13.30 -2.69 -32.09
N LEU A 549 14.63 -2.56 -32.20
CA LEU A 549 15.45 -3.46 -33.01
C LEU A 549 15.44 -4.90 -32.50
N LEU A 550 15.28 -5.09 -31.18
CA LEU A 550 15.14 -6.41 -30.56
C LEU A 550 13.71 -6.98 -30.69
N GLY A 551 12.75 -6.20 -31.20
CA GLY A 551 11.35 -6.62 -31.33
C GLY A 551 10.57 -6.59 -30.01
N ASN A 552 11.12 -5.97 -28.96
CA ASN A 552 10.48 -5.89 -27.64
C ASN A 552 9.40 -4.79 -27.59
N ILE A 553 9.44 -3.82 -28.51
CA ILE A 553 8.49 -2.70 -28.59
C ILE A 553 8.14 -2.41 -30.04
N GLU A 554 6.86 -2.16 -30.34
CA GLU A 554 6.37 -1.80 -31.67
C GLU A 554 6.78 -0.36 -32.08
N PRO A 555 7.21 -0.12 -33.34
CA PRO A 555 7.61 1.22 -33.81
C PRO A 555 6.50 2.29 -33.73
N VAL A 556 5.23 1.86 -33.71
CA VAL A 556 4.03 2.72 -33.79
C VAL A 556 3.66 3.37 -32.44
N GLU A 557 4.30 2.98 -31.33
CA GLU A 557 4.19 3.68 -30.04
C GLU A 557 4.85 5.07 -30.13
N ARG A 558 4.10 6.04 -30.70
CA ARG A 558 4.58 7.35 -31.11
C ARG A 558 4.54 8.35 -29.95
N ARG A 559 5.71 8.95 -29.72
CA ARG A 559 6.08 10.09 -28.85
C ARG A 559 6.31 9.75 -27.38
N LEU A 560 7.61 9.72 -27.03
CA LEU A 560 8.03 10.29 -25.75
C LEU A 560 7.45 11.71 -25.68
N PRO A 561 6.75 12.11 -24.61
CA PRO A 561 6.33 13.49 -24.48
C PRO A 561 7.56 14.38 -24.69
N GLU A 562 7.43 15.36 -25.59
CA GLU A 562 8.48 16.35 -25.81
C GLU A 562 8.85 16.93 -24.44
N LEU A 563 10.14 16.88 -24.10
CA LEU A 563 10.65 17.73 -23.04
C LEU A 563 10.44 19.15 -23.56
N ASP A 564 9.50 19.85 -22.95
CA ASP A 564 9.23 21.25 -23.28
C ASP A 564 10.57 21.99 -23.17
N PRO A 565 11.11 22.53 -24.28
CA PRO A 565 12.38 23.22 -24.25
C PRO A 565 12.22 24.41 -23.30
N MET A 566 12.99 24.43 -22.21
CA MET A 566 13.09 25.60 -21.34
C MET A 566 13.39 26.83 -22.18
N GLY A 567 12.37 27.66 -22.39
CA GLY A 567 12.49 28.82 -23.27
C GLY A 567 11.17 29.53 -23.53
N ILE A 568 10.48 29.97 -22.47
CA ILE A 568 9.60 31.16 -22.34
C ILE A 568 9.46 31.38 -20.82
N SER A 569 9.22 32.62 -20.36
CA SER A 569 8.92 33.01 -18.96
C SER A 569 8.37 31.86 -18.10
N PRO A 570 8.84 31.62 -16.86
CA PRO A 570 8.32 30.53 -16.04
C PRO A 570 6.79 30.61 -15.98
N ASP A 571 6.12 29.60 -16.51
CA ASP A 571 4.67 29.47 -16.36
C ASP A 571 4.40 29.10 -14.90
N TYR A 572 4.45 30.11 -14.03
CA TYR A 572 4.24 29.92 -12.61
C TYR A 572 2.85 29.35 -12.32
N MET A 573 1.85 29.62 -13.18
CA MET A 573 0.52 29.03 -13.00
C MET A 573 0.51 27.54 -13.33
N GLY A 574 1.11 27.14 -14.45
CA GLY A 574 1.29 25.72 -14.79
C GLY A 574 2.16 24.97 -13.78
N ILE A 575 3.21 25.62 -13.25
CA ILE A 575 4.04 25.08 -12.16
C ILE A 575 3.21 24.93 -10.88
N LEU A 576 2.37 25.92 -10.54
CA LEU A 576 1.49 25.86 -9.38
C LEU A 576 0.52 24.69 -9.50
N ILE A 577 -0.20 24.59 -10.62
CA ILE A 577 -1.14 23.48 -10.90
C ILE A 577 -0.41 22.14 -10.77
N LYS A 578 0.75 22.01 -11.40
CA LYS A 578 1.56 20.78 -11.36
C LYS A 578 2.00 20.46 -9.94
N SER A 579 2.48 21.45 -9.17
CA SER A 579 2.93 21.29 -7.79
C SER A 579 1.81 20.80 -6.86
N ILE A 580 0.58 21.30 -7.06
CA ILE A 580 -0.61 20.85 -6.33
C ILE A 580 -0.98 19.43 -6.75
N VAL A 581 -1.03 19.13 -8.05
CA VAL A 581 -1.37 17.78 -8.56
C VAL A 581 -0.40 16.73 -8.01
N ILE A 582 0.89 17.05 -7.88
CA ILE A 582 1.90 16.12 -7.33
C ILE A 582 2.07 16.23 -5.80
N GLY A 583 1.33 17.11 -5.11
CA GLY A 583 1.42 17.27 -3.66
C GLY A 583 2.72 17.86 -3.12
N ASP A 584 3.37 18.75 -3.88
CA ASP A 584 4.58 19.46 -3.43
C ASP A 584 4.25 20.75 -2.66
N ARG A 585 4.13 20.61 -1.33
CA ARG A 585 3.77 21.72 -0.43
C ARG A 585 4.70 22.93 -0.53
N ARG A 586 6.02 22.73 -0.62
CA ARG A 586 6.99 23.83 -0.63
C ARG A 586 7.01 24.53 -1.99
N GLN A 587 6.96 23.76 -3.09
CA GLN A 587 6.87 24.36 -4.42
C GLN A 587 5.55 25.10 -4.59
N THR A 588 4.44 24.53 -4.10
CA THR A 588 3.14 25.22 -4.08
C THR A 588 3.21 26.53 -3.30
N GLU A 589 3.86 26.55 -2.13
CA GLU A 589 4.05 27.78 -1.37
C GLU A 589 4.94 28.80 -2.10
N ALA A 590 6.10 28.35 -2.60
CA ALA A 590 7.06 29.20 -3.29
C ALA A 590 6.45 29.81 -4.56
N THR A 591 5.85 28.97 -5.42
CA THR A 591 5.19 29.41 -6.64
C THR A 591 3.96 30.27 -6.35
N GLY A 592 3.22 29.99 -5.28
CA GLY A 592 2.14 30.86 -4.80
C GLY A 592 2.63 32.26 -4.41
N ARG A 593 3.80 32.36 -3.75
CA ARG A 593 4.44 33.66 -3.42
C ARG A 593 4.90 34.40 -4.67
N GLU A 594 5.57 33.71 -5.58
CA GLU A 594 6.01 34.29 -6.86
C GLU A 594 4.83 34.82 -7.69
N LEU A 595 3.70 34.10 -7.72
CA LEU A 595 2.49 34.55 -8.41
C LEU A 595 1.92 35.83 -7.76
N LEU A 596 1.85 35.90 -6.43
CA LEU A 596 1.44 37.11 -5.72
C LEU A 596 2.40 38.29 -5.99
N GLU A 597 3.71 38.04 -5.98
CA GLU A 597 4.74 39.06 -6.26
C GLU A 597 4.71 39.54 -7.72
N SER A 598 4.29 38.67 -8.65
CA SER A 598 4.07 39.02 -10.06
C SER A 598 2.80 39.85 -10.32
N GLY A 599 2.03 40.15 -9.28
CA GLY A 599 0.84 41.01 -9.35
C GLY A 599 -0.48 40.27 -9.64
N ARG A 600 -0.50 38.93 -9.60
CA ARG A 600 -1.75 38.14 -9.66
C ARG A 600 -2.56 38.33 -8.38
N SER A 601 -3.88 38.41 -8.51
CA SER A 601 -4.75 38.45 -7.34
C SER A 601 -4.83 37.08 -6.66
N ALA A 602 -5.12 37.06 -5.35
CA ALA A 602 -5.30 35.79 -4.65
C ALA A 602 -6.47 34.98 -5.22
N ARG A 603 -7.49 35.67 -5.74
CA ARG A 603 -8.61 35.07 -6.46
C ARG A 603 -8.18 34.37 -7.75
N GLU A 604 -7.42 35.03 -8.62
CA GLU A 604 -6.92 34.43 -9.87
C GLU A 604 -6.11 33.15 -9.58
N ILE A 605 -5.29 33.16 -8.53
CA ILE A 605 -4.48 31.99 -8.14
C ILE A 605 -5.38 30.82 -7.67
N LEU A 606 -6.50 31.10 -7.01
CA LEU A 606 -7.48 30.07 -6.63
C LEU A 606 -8.27 29.53 -7.83
N GLU A 607 -8.79 30.41 -8.68
CA GLU A 607 -9.67 30.05 -9.82
C GLU A 607 -8.90 29.40 -10.96
N GLU A 608 -7.72 29.92 -11.32
CA GLU A 608 -6.92 29.41 -12.45
C GLU A 608 -5.84 28.40 -12.02
N GLY A 609 -5.44 28.39 -10.75
CA GLY A 609 -4.39 27.51 -10.22
C GLY A 609 -4.95 26.35 -9.39
N LEU A 610 -5.55 26.66 -8.24
CA LEU A 610 -5.99 25.63 -7.30
C LEU A 610 -7.16 24.79 -7.83
N SER A 611 -8.19 25.44 -8.37
CA SER A 611 -9.42 24.76 -8.81
C SER A 611 -9.15 23.74 -9.93
N PRO A 612 -8.44 24.08 -11.03
CA PRO A 612 -8.14 23.13 -12.10
C PRO A 612 -7.18 22.02 -11.65
N ALA A 613 -6.28 22.31 -10.70
CA ALA A 613 -5.43 21.29 -10.12
C ALA A 613 -6.24 20.25 -9.33
N MET A 614 -7.19 20.69 -8.51
CA MET A 614 -8.04 19.80 -7.71
C MET A 614 -9.02 19.00 -8.58
N GLU A 615 -9.57 19.61 -9.63
CA GLU A 615 -10.38 18.91 -10.64
C GLU A 615 -9.57 17.81 -11.32
N LYS A 616 -8.36 18.13 -11.80
CA LYS A 616 -7.44 17.17 -12.42
C LYS A 616 -7.05 16.03 -11.47
N VAL A 617 -6.82 16.32 -10.19
CA VAL A 617 -6.56 15.33 -9.15
C VAL A 617 -7.77 14.40 -8.97
N GLY A 618 -8.98 14.95 -8.92
CA GLY A 618 -10.23 14.20 -8.85
C GLY A 618 -10.45 13.29 -10.06
N ASP A 619 -10.24 13.82 -11.26
CA ASP A 619 -10.31 13.09 -12.52
C ASP A 619 -9.33 11.92 -12.59
N LEU A 620 -8.07 12.17 -12.23
CA LEU A 620 -7.05 11.13 -12.21
C LEU A 620 -7.34 10.06 -11.15
N TYR A 621 -7.91 10.43 -10.00
CA TYR A 621 -8.36 9.47 -8.99
C TYR A 621 -9.53 8.62 -9.47
N ASN A 622 -10.55 9.23 -10.08
CA ASN A 622 -11.71 8.53 -10.65
C ASN A 622 -11.28 7.54 -11.76
N ARG A 623 -10.29 7.92 -12.56
CA ARG A 623 -9.68 7.06 -13.60
C ARG A 623 -8.67 6.05 -13.05
N ARG A 624 -8.51 5.94 -11.72
CA ARG A 624 -7.57 5.03 -11.03
C ARG A 624 -6.11 5.23 -11.45
N LYS A 625 -5.74 6.47 -11.79
CA LYS A 625 -4.36 6.90 -12.09
C LYS A 625 -3.68 7.55 -10.89
N LEU A 626 -4.46 8.10 -9.96
CA LEU A 626 -3.99 8.51 -8.63
C LEU A 626 -4.67 7.64 -7.58
N PHE A 627 -3.96 7.38 -6.49
CA PHE A 627 -4.45 6.62 -5.33
C PHE A 627 -4.54 7.51 -4.11
N LEU A 628 -5.15 7.02 -3.02
CA LEU A 628 -5.40 7.80 -1.81
C LEU A 628 -4.18 8.59 -1.29
N PRO A 629 -2.97 8.02 -1.23
CA PRO A 629 -1.78 8.77 -0.81
C PRO A 629 -1.51 10.03 -1.64
N HIS A 630 -1.73 9.96 -2.95
CA HIS A 630 -1.55 11.09 -3.85
C HIS A 630 -2.58 12.17 -3.58
N LEU A 631 -3.85 11.80 -3.39
CA LEU A 631 -4.91 12.75 -3.04
C LEU A 631 -4.57 13.54 -1.78
N ILE A 632 -4.09 12.85 -0.74
CA ILE A 632 -3.74 13.47 0.54
C ILE A 632 -2.54 14.42 0.37
N ALA A 633 -1.54 14.00 -0.41
CA ALA A 633 -0.39 14.85 -0.72
C ALA A 633 -0.83 16.11 -1.48
N SER A 634 -1.65 15.97 -2.53
CA SER A 634 -2.18 17.08 -3.32
C SER A 634 -2.98 18.04 -2.46
N ALA A 635 -3.87 17.51 -1.63
CA ALA A 635 -4.71 18.33 -0.79
C ALA A 635 -3.95 18.99 0.37
N SER A 636 -2.87 18.38 0.85
CA SER A 636 -1.93 19.03 1.79
C SER A 636 -1.17 20.20 1.14
N ALA A 637 -0.84 20.09 -0.15
CA ALA A 637 -0.25 21.19 -0.92
C ALA A 637 -1.28 22.31 -1.13
N SER A 638 -2.52 21.96 -1.48
CA SER A 638 -3.65 22.89 -1.55
C SER A 638 -3.88 23.65 -0.25
N ASP A 639 -3.86 22.97 0.91
CA ASP A 639 -4.02 23.62 2.22
C ASP A 639 -2.91 24.65 2.51
N VAL A 640 -1.67 24.37 2.10
CA VAL A 640 -0.56 25.33 2.22
C VAL A 640 -0.80 26.56 1.34
N LEU A 641 -1.25 26.37 0.09
CA LEU A 641 -1.60 27.49 -0.79
C LEU A 641 -2.74 28.32 -0.20
N THR A 642 -3.83 27.68 0.23
CA THR A 642 -5.00 28.36 0.81
C THR A 642 -4.60 29.16 2.05
N LYS A 643 -3.74 28.62 2.92
CA LYS A 643 -3.20 29.35 4.08
C LYS A 643 -2.35 30.55 3.68
N LEU A 644 -1.56 30.42 2.60
CA LEU A 644 -0.75 31.52 2.05
C LEU A 644 -1.64 32.65 1.48
N LEU A 645 -2.71 32.31 0.77
CA LEU A 645 -3.60 33.27 0.10
C LEU A 645 -4.61 33.95 1.05
N ARG A 646 -4.96 33.31 2.18
CA ARG A 646 -5.99 33.78 3.14
C ARG A 646 -5.85 35.26 3.56
N PRO A 647 -4.67 35.77 3.94
CA PRO A 647 -4.52 37.18 4.33
C PRO A 647 -4.78 38.18 3.20
N TYR A 648 -4.67 37.73 1.95
CA TYR A 648 -4.91 38.54 0.75
C TYR A 648 -6.39 38.50 0.36
N LEU A 649 -7.05 37.34 0.49
CA LEU A 649 -8.49 37.17 0.30
C LEU A 649 -9.32 38.01 1.29
N ASP A 650 -8.89 38.06 2.55
CA ASP A 650 -9.55 38.86 3.59
C ASP A 650 -9.48 40.38 3.28
N LYS A 651 -8.42 40.83 2.59
CA LYS A 651 -8.27 42.22 2.13
C LYS A 651 -9.11 42.53 0.90
N GLU A 652 -9.40 41.53 0.07
CA GLU A 652 -10.24 41.64 -1.12
C GLU A 652 -11.76 41.67 -0.78
N LYS A 653 -12.14 41.60 0.51
CA LYS A 653 -13.55 41.53 0.99
C LYS A 653 -14.39 40.46 0.27
N VAL A 654 -13.76 39.33 -0.06
CA VAL A 654 -14.44 38.21 -0.70
C VAL A 654 -15.06 37.32 0.38
N SER A 655 -16.39 37.32 0.51
CA SER A 655 -17.11 36.27 1.23
C SER A 655 -17.46 35.14 0.25
N SER A 656 -16.56 34.19 0.06
CA SER A 656 -16.78 33.02 -0.83
C SER A 656 -17.10 31.74 -0.06
N CYS A 657 -17.89 31.80 1.01
CA CYS A 657 -18.35 30.57 1.65
C CYS A 657 -19.52 29.99 0.85
N ARG A 658 -19.29 28.90 0.10
CA ARG A 658 -20.33 28.20 -0.71
C ARG A 658 -21.43 27.53 0.13
N GLY A 659 -21.27 27.54 1.45
CA GLY A 659 -22.17 26.93 2.41
C GLY A 659 -21.38 26.35 3.58
N ARG A 660 -22.08 26.17 4.71
CA ARG A 660 -21.51 25.55 5.91
C ARG A 660 -21.90 24.08 5.97
N ILE A 661 -20.92 23.21 6.15
CA ILE A 661 -21.09 21.76 6.21
C ILE A 661 -20.61 21.26 7.55
N ILE A 662 -21.43 20.46 8.23
CA ILE A 662 -20.96 19.61 9.33
C ILE A 662 -20.66 18.24 8.76
N ILE A 663 -19.51 17.67 9.13
CA ILE A 663 -19.15 16.31 8.75
C ILE A 663 -18.77 15.46 9.96
N ALA A 664 -19.25 14.22 10.01
CA ALA A 664 -18.99 13.29 11.10
C ALA A 664 -18.96 11.83 10.62
N SER A 665 -18.13 10.99 11.26
CA SER A 665 -18.32 9.54 11.19
C SER A 665 -19.33 9.20 12.26
N VAL A 666 -20.36 8.45 11.86
CA VAL A 666 -21.47 8.13 12.76
C VAL A 666 -21.00 7.31 13.96
N ARG A 667 -21.81 7.33 15.02
CA ARG A 667 -21.53 6.60 16.27
C ARG A 667 -21.06 5.17 15.98
N GLY A 668 -20.00 4.77 16.66
CA GLY A 668 -19.39 3.47 16.52
C GLY A 668 -18.37 3.31 15.42
N ASP A 669 -18.35 4.25 14.47
CA ASP A 669 -17.41 4.19 13.39
C ASP A 669 -16.16 4.95 13.75
N ILE A 670 -15.13 4.19 14.16
CA ILE A 670 -13.82 4.74 14.49
C ILE A 670 -12.95 5.01 13.25
N HIS A 671 -13.46 4.76 12.05
CA HIS A 671 -12.76 5.03 10.81
C HIS A 671 -13.09 6.43 10.31
N ASP A 672 -12.07 7.24 10.14
CA ASP A 672 -12.20 8.65 9.75
C ASP A 672 -11.43 9.01 8.50
N ILE A 673 -10.72 8.08 7.87
CA ILE A 673 -9.91 8.35 6.68
C ILE A 673 -10.77 8.92 5.55
N GLY A 674 -11.85 8.23 5.18
CA GLY A 674 -12.76 8.68 4.11
C GLY A 674 -13.42 10.02 4.42
N LYS A 675 -13.88 10.20 5.67
CA LYS A 675 -14.46 11.45 6.17
C LYS A 675 -13.47 12.61 6.10
N ASN A 676 -12.25 12.43 6.61
CA ASN A 676 -11.20 13.44 6.61
C ASN A 676 -10.85 13.86 5.18
N LEU A 677 -10.85 12.90 4.26
CA LEU A 677 -10.67 13.18 2.84
C LEU A 677 -11.82 14.02 2.29
N VAL A 678 -13.08 13.62 2.49
CA VAL A 678 -14.25 14.41 2.07
C VAL A 678 -14.21 15.81 2.66
N ALA A 679 -13.93 15.94 3.96
CA ALA A 679 -13.83 17.23 4.64
C ALA A 679 -12.77 18.14 3.99
N LEU A 680 -11.61 17.56 3.64
CA LEU A 680 -10.53 18.25 2.98
C LEU A 680 -10.90 18.70 1.55
N PHE A 681 -11.57 17.85 0.77
CA PHE A 681 -12.07 18.21 -0.56
C PHE A 681 -13.14 19.29 -0.51
N LEU A 682 -14.09 19.19 0.43
CA LEU A 682 -15.12 20.21 0.63
C LEU A 682 -14.53 21.57 1.04
N ARG A 683 -13.52 21.59 1.93
CA ARG A 683 -12.79 22.83 2.27
C ARG A 683 -12.09 23.41 1.04
N ASN A 684 -11.43 22.58 0.25
CA ASN A 684 -10.76 23.01 -0.97
C ASN A 684 -11.74 23.53 -2.04
N ALA A 685 -12.97 23.03 -2.04
CA ALA A 685 -14.04 23.50 -2.90
C ALA A 685 -14.73 24.79 -2.41
N GLY A 686 -14.30 25.38 -1.28
CA GLY A 686 -14.81 26.64 -0.76
C GLY A 686 -15.97 26.53 0.24
N PHE A 687 -16.23 25.34 0.80
CA PHE A 687 -17.19 25.17 1.89
C PHE A 687 -16.54 25.40 3.26
N GLU A 688 -17.30 25.95 4.20
CA GLU A 688 -16.90 26.00 5.61
C GLU A 688 -17.23 24.66 6.27
N VAL A 689 -16.22 23.83 6.49
CA VAL A 689 -16.41 22.47 7.02
C VAL A 689 -16.03 22.38 8.49
N LEU A 690 -17.04 22.17 9.33
CA LEU A 690 -16.88 21.80 10.73
C LEU A 690 -16.87 20.27 10.85
N ASP A 691 -15.72 19.74 11.26
CA ASP A 691 -15.52 18.31 11.42
C ASP A 691 -15.68 17.91 12.88
N LEU A 692 -16.67 17.06 13.18
CA LEU A 692 -16.96 16.58 14.54
C LEU A 692 -16.12 15.36 14.92
N GLY A 693 -15.30 14.85 14.01
CA GLY A 693 -14.49 13.67 14.22
C GLY A 693 -15.27 12.39 13.97
N LYS A 694 -14.96 11.37 14.78
CA LYS A 694 -15.42 10.00 14.63
C LYS A 694 -16.09 9.50 15.89
N ASP A 695 -16.88 8.45 15.75
CA ASP A 695 -17.73 7.94 16.84
C ASP A 695 -18.65 9.03 17.42
N VAL A 696 -19.31 9.80 16.54
CA VAL A 696 -20.10 10.97 16.97
C VAL A 696 -21.57 10.61 17.13
N HIS A 697 -22.15 10.97 18.27
CA HIS A 697 -23.56 10.71 18.58
C HIS A 697 -24.52 11.54 17.71
N ALA A 698 -25.67 10.96 17.34
CA ALA A 698 -26.67 11.65 16.52
C ALA A 698 -27.17 12.95 17.16
N ASP A 699 -27.39 12.96 18.49
CA ASP A 699 -27.77 14.17 19.23
C ASP A 699 -26.74 15.30 19.10
N GLU A 700 -25.46 14.97 19.15
CA GLU A 700 -24.36 15.92 19.02
C GLU A 700 -24.29 16.49 17.60
N ILE A 701 -24.39 15.63 16.59
CA ILE A 701 -24.39 16.04 15.18
C ILE A 701 -25.54 17.02 14.91
N VAL A 702 -26.76 16.65 15.32
CA VAL A 702 -27.97 17.45 15.09
C VAL A 702 -27.94 18.75 15.92
N ALA A 703 -27.51 18.69 17.18
CA ALA A 703 -27.36 19.88 18.02
C ALA A 703 -26.34 20.87 17.43
N LYS A 704 -25.20 20.36 16.95
CA LYS A 704 -24.18 21.21 16.35
C LYS A 704 -24.63 21.81 15.02
N ALA A 705 -25.41 21.06 14.22
CA ALA A 705 -26.01 21.57 12.99
C ALA A 705 -26.96 22.74 13.27
N ALA A 706 -27.76 22.64 14.32
CA ALA A 706 -28.64 23.72 14.77
C ALA A 706 -27.85 24.94 15.28
N GLU A 707 -26.87 24.71 16.16
CA GLU A 707 -26.04 25.77 16.77
C GLU A 707 -25.30 26.59 15.71
N THR A 708 -24.79 25.91 14.69
CA THR A 708 -23.95 26.54 13.67
C THR A 708 -24.73 26.94 12.42
N GLY A 709 -26.03 26.66 12.32
CA GLY A 709 -26.79 26.94 11.09
C GLY A 709 -26.18 26.26 9.86
N ALA A 710 -25.83 24.98 9.99
CA ALA A 710 -25.26 24.21 8.89
C ALA A 710 -26.26 24.09 7.73
N HIS A 711 -25.76 24.18 6.49
CA HIS A 711 -26.55 23.99 5.28
C HIS A 711 -26.61 22.50 4.90
N ILE A 712 -25.52 21.77 5.17
CA ILE A 712 -25.40 20.34 4.93
C ILE A 712 -24.90 19.61 6.18
N ILE A 713 -25.48 18.44 6.46
CA ILE A 713 -24.94 17.42 7.35
C ILE A 713 -24.40 16.27 6.48
N ALA A 714 -23.09 16.05 6.51
CA ALA A 714 -22.42 14.99 5.77
C ALA A 714 -22.03 13.84 6.73
N LEU A 715 -22.51 12.63 6.45
CA LEU A 715 -22.28 11.45 7.29
C LEU A 715 -21.42 10.41 6.58
N SER A 716 -20.47 9.82 7.31
CA SER A 716 -19.58 8.76 6.83
C SER A 716 -19.74 7.49 7.68
N ALA A 717 -19.73 6.32 7.03
CA ALA A 717 -19.61 5.01 7.66
C ALA A 717 -18.75 4.07 6.82
N LEU A 718 -17.74 3.46 7.43
CA LEU A 718 -16.90 2.43 6.82
C LEU A 718 -17.37 1.02 7.21
N MET A 719 -17.99 0.85 8.38
CA MET A 719 -18.48 -0.45 8.83
C MET A 719 -19.97 -0.62 8.54
N SER A 720 -20.37 -1.78 8.02
CA SER A 720 -21.78 -2.10 7.78
C SER A 720 -22.62 -2.07 9.06
N THR A 721 -21.98 -2.35 10.19
CA THR A 721 -22.56 -2.36 11.53
C THR A 721 -22.88 -0.97 12.07
N THR A 722 -22.23 0.07 11.55
CA THR A 722 -22.40 1.48 11.96
C THR A 722 -23.26 2.26 10.98
N ALA A 723 -23.39 1.81 9.73
CA ALA A 723 -24.21 2.43 8.70
C ALA A 723 -25.66 2.76 9.14
N PRO A 724 -26.37 1.93 9.94
CA PRO A 724 -27.72 2.26 10.42
C PRO A 724 -27.81 3.50 11.32
N GLU A 725 -26.70 3.95 11.93
CA GLU A 725 -26.69 5.19 12.72
C GLU A 725 -26.96 6.43 11.85
N MET A 726 -26.72 6.36 10.53
CA MET A 726 -27.07 7.44 9.59
C MET A 726 -28.58 7.72 9.58
N GLU A 727 -29.41 6.67 9.58
CA GLU A 727 -30.86 6.80 9.61
C GLU A 727 -31.35 7.46 10.91
N LYS A 728 -30.67 7.20 12.04
CA LYS A 728 -30.97 7.84 13.32
C LYS A 728 -30.71 9.34 13.28
N VAL A 729 -29.60 9.76 12.66
CA VAL A 729 -29.30 11.18 12.46
C VAL A 729 -30.37 11.84 11.58
N ILE A 730 -30.73 11.21 10.45
CA ILE A 730 -31.77 11.72 9.54
C ILE A 730 -33.11 11.86 10.25
N SER A 731 -33.55 10.81 10.96
CA SER A 731 -34.80 10.81 11.70
C SER A 731 -34.83 11.89 12.78
N LEU A 732 -33.73 12.05 13.53
CA LEU A 732 -33.61 13.05 14.59
C LEU A 732 -33.55 14.49 14.05
N ALA A 733 -32.86 14.71 12.93
CA ALA A 733 -32.81 16.01 12.26
C ALA A 733 -34.21 16.44 11.80
N LYS A 734 -34.97 15.52 11.19
CA LYS A 734 -36.37 15.74 10.78
C LYS A 734 -37.27 16.03 11.99
N SER A 735 -37.16 15.27 13.07
CA SER A 735 -37.99 15.47 14.28
C SER A 735 -37.71 16.80 14.99
N ARG A 736 -36.48 17.33 14.87
CA ARG A 736 -36.07 18.64 15.44
C ARG A 736 -36.26 19.81 14.46
N GLY A 737 -36.81 19.57 13.27
CA GLY A 737 -37.07 20.62 12.28
C GLY A 737 -35.80 21.26 11.70
N ILE A 738 -34.69 20.53 11.65
CA ILE A 738 -33.46 21.00 11.02
C ILE A 738 -33.66 21.09 9.51
N THR A 739 -33.32 22.24 8.93
CA THR A 739 -33.47 22.53 7.49
C THR A 739 -32.26 22.14 6.65
N ALA A 740 -31.17 21.72 7.28
CA ALA A 740 -29.96 21.26 6.61
C ALA A 740 -30.24 20.02 5.75
N ARG A 741 -29.70 20.00 4.53
CA ARG A 741 -29.74 18.80 3.68
C ARG A 741 -28.77 17.75 4.21
N ILE A 742 -29.12 16.48 4.11
CA ILE A 742 -28.30 15.39 4.63
C ILE A 742 -27.73 14.58 3.48
N MET A 743 -26.41 14.52 3.38
CA MET A 743 -25.71 13.66 2.43
C MET A 743 -24.97 12.54 3.15
N VAL A 744 -24.92 11.35 2.54
CA VAL A 744 -24.30 10.16 3.13
C VAL A 744 -23.28 9.53 2.18
N GLY A 745 -22.28 8.86 2.74
CA GLY A 745 -21.27 8.12 1.98
C GLY A 745 -20.43 7.20 2.87
N GLY A 746 -19.47 6.51 2.27
CA GLY A 746 -18.57 5.57 2.94
C GLY A 746 -18.53 4.20 2.28
N ALA A 747 -17.55 3.36 2.63
CA ALA A 747 -17.20 2.15 1.87
C ALA A 747 -18.34 1.12 1.77
N VAL A 748 -19.24 1.11 2.76
CA VAL A 748 -20.38 0.19 2.85
C VAL A 748 -21.71 0.85 2.44
N VAL A 749 -21.69 2.13 2.06
CA VAL A 749 -22.88 2.90 1.69
C VAL A 749 -23.04 2.86 0.18
N THR A 750 -24.21 2.45 -0.29
CA THR A 750 -24.59 2.48 -1.71
C THR A 750 -25.64 3.57 -1.96
N ARG A 751 -25.87 3.90 -3.24
CA ARG A 751 -26.95 4.83 -3.62
C ARG A 751 -28.32 4.30 -3.16
N ASP A 752 -28.59 3.03 -3.41
CA ASP A 752 -29.85 2.39 -3.01
C ASP A 752 -30.06 2.45 -1.49
N TYR A 753 -29.00 2.23 -0.70
CA TYR A 753 -29.08 2.38 0.76
C TYR A 753 -29.34 3.83 1.18
N ALA A 754 -28.64 4.79 0.58
CA ALA A 754 -28.85 6.22 0.88
C ALA A 754 -30.29 6.67 0.59
N ASP A 755 -30.87 6.20 -0.51
CA ASP A 755 -32.25 6.49 -0.89
C ASP A 755 -33.24 5.85 0.09
N SER A 756 -32.97 4.61 0.54
CA SER A 756 -33.83 3.88 1.48
C SER A 756 -33.97 4.54 2.85
N ILE A 757 -32.90 5.17 3.35
CA ILE A 757 -32.88 5.88 4.64
C ILE A 757 -33.35 7.34 4.51
N GLY A 758 -33.70 7.78 3.29
CA GLY A 758 -34.23 9.10 2.99
C GLY A 758 -33.21 10.22 3.15
N ALA A 759 -31.96 9.98 2.75
CA ALA A 759 -30.93 11.01 2.60
C ALA A 759 -31.24 11.93 1.40
N ASP A 760 -30.82 13.19 1.45
CA ASP A 760 -30.98 14.15 0.36
C ASP A 760 -29.92 13.97 -0.74
N GLY A 761 -28.81 13.31 -0.45
CA GLY A 761 -27.73 13.05 -1.41
C GLY A 761 -26.84 11.88 -1.05
N TYR A 762 -26.23 11.28 -2.07
CA TYR A 762 -25.27 10.18 -1.94
C TYR A 762 -23.96 10.53 -2.64
N ALA A 763 -22.85 10.30 -1.94
CA ALA A 763 -21.51 10.45 -2.48
C ALA A 763 -20.73 9.14 -2.34
N GLY A 764 -20.45 8.48 -3.48
CA GLY A 764 -19.66 7.25 -3.51
C GLY A 764 -18.15 7.45 -3.38
N ASN A 765 -17.65 8.69 -3.47
CA ASN A 765 -16.25 9.03 -3.25
C ASN A 765 -16.09 10.52 -2.86
N ALA A 766 -14.89 10.91 -2.44
CA ALA A 766 -14.62 12.26 -1.93
C ALA A 766 -14.82 13.38 -2.97
N TYR A 767 -14.60 13.11 -4.26
CA TYR A 767 -14.86 14.08 -5.32
C TYR A 767 -16.36 14.22 -5.59
N GLY A 768 -17.07 13.09 -5.71
CA GLY A 768 -18.52 13.06 -5.83
C GLY A 768 -19.21 13.79 -4.68
N ALA A 769 -18.61 13.78 -3.48
CA ALA A 769 -19.11 14.54 -2.34
C ALA A 769 -19.09 16.06 -2.57
N VAL A 770 -18.09 16.60 -3.28
CA VAL A 770 -18.04 18.02 -3.65
C VAL A 770 -19.15 18.36 -4.63
N GLN A 771 -19.38 17.49 -5.62
CA GLN A 771 -20.47 17.69 -6.59
C GLN A 771 -21.83 17.64 -5.89
N THR A 772 -22.09 16.59 -5.10
CA THR A 772 -23.33 16.44 -4.34
C THR A 772 -23.55 17.62 -3.40
N ALA A 773 -22.51 18.08 -2.70
CA ALA A 773 -22.63 19.26 -1.84
C ALA A 773 -23.01 20.51 -2.63
N SER A 774 -22.38 20.72 -3.80
CA SER A 774 -22.66 21.86 -4.69
C SER A 774 -24.09 21.81 -5.25
N ASP A 775 -24.58 20.63 -5.60
CA ASP A 775 -25.95 20.43 -6.08
C ASP A 775 -26.96 20.73 -4.94
N LEU A 776 -26.66 20.29 -3.72
CA LEU A 776 -27.52 20.51 -2.53
C LEU A 776 -27.57 21.96 -2.07
N THR A 777 -26.49 22.75 -2.27
CA THR A 777 -26.47 24.20 -1.98
C THR A 777 -26.95 25.06 -3.14
N GLY A 778 -27.26 24.48 -4.31
CA GLY A 778 -27.67 25.22 -5.51
C GLY A 778 -26.55 26.04 -6.14
N THR A 779 -25.29 25.62 -5.96
CA THR A 779 -24.08 26.27 -6.47
C THR A 779 -23.41 25.51 -7.63
N GLY A 780 -24.08 24.48 -8.18
CA GLY A 780 -23.65 23.77 -9.38
C GLY A 780 -23.74 24.66 -10.64
N GLU A 781 -22.83 24.44 -11.59
CA GLU A 781 -22.63 25.25 -12.79
C GLU A 781 -23.92 25.58 -13.57
N ALA A 782 -24.02 26.86 -13.94
CA ALA A 782 -24.68 27.32 -15.15
C ALA A 782 -23.62 27.50 -16.25
#